data_AF-K9RJI4-F1
#
_entry.id   AF-K9RJI4-F1
#
_cell.length_a   1.000
_cell.length_b   1.000
_cell.length_c   1.000
_cell.angle_alpha   90.00
_cell.angle_beta   90.00
_cell.angle_gamma   90.00
#
_symmetry.space_group_name_H-M   'P 1'
#
loop_
_entity.id
_entity.type
_entity.pdbx_description
1 polymer ?
#
loop_
_entity_poly.entity_id
_entity_poly.type
_entity_poly.pdbx_seq_one_letter_code
_entity_poly.pdbx_strand_id
1 'polypeptide(L)'
;MSVLDFPRLHFQGKARIHAPTGYKNGLIDLSDNTCYMNGVPYKENHSASEYHEYLYNKGPKFNSEGKLDENGPFSMAMGWNFGGNGHFSIDAQIISTQREFGKVDENDPVIGRSVDFWGHYNEYVKTSFNRARIFECDPASNWTNTIMLGQLAFGRLGDSNQVPYMVTAPIQGYQLARWQDFDYIRDLPEHILNHEFGKAAVYQFAISKGEEDFLWNDEVNISPTVSLLKEAMQREDVLGLVVQFSISNMSAPVQPDAPSFWELHGTIGLWCKDELKSYPSGRLLIKAGSREQGAAKSAVLGSPQVEQLFKTGGSMSNLTLKLNPQGVSLNMITAIPNVGRSPDAEAGIHKIFSKLDLGDLEIRTVDSNRLVGVIKPEQYNKEAHDLTSGLVDISYCDRWEDLREDVENQGLCIIGTVAGERRVLVKEKEINLQVDDACLFVEFPNFSKGEDNAVEIEVRSFVRGVPQSVQSVYINQFYNPRAFPQLRYQFSKEEGCFHYPKNSELQIVELKPGLQEEKGDFNSSCEISTNKQGRGWFTLRGAKAGTCKILISSSLNEIPRGYDNLDEAEITYDNDNKLGFWNTSGFCAVRVMGDDWHLDDIPQEDVDFNLIYEKVLSFYEASFSFMKAEVFSLADKCKVATYARLMWQMSDPKNKHKTYYMPPTRDMSESQSKLLLKFLQNQQQIGYIPPRSQLQPQQYQDKYQDKYQIKTNVELIKALKQAAELEVAVMLQYIYAGYSVPNYVTGEEYVRRGLWTEEQLHLACGDNKEVDNYGMRGVLMEIAREEMIHFLLVNNILMAIGEPFYPAVPDFKQLNAKFPIDIDFALEPLNALSLQYFMRLEMPDFLNETLVEETIPTSEQLHTYGSLSELYGQIRDGLENIPDLFTVDKNKVGGEHRLFMRDNLNQKHPDYQMQVYDVKSALFAVDVIVEHGEGSQTQSETFAKSHYQKFRQLADALSQEQICVNNKNQSRNGIVKTWNPSYPSLRNPSVSYQDHNSNVVTVPQTRMVMEIFNESYFLMMQLMVQHFNANPQGSLRRSKLMNASIDIMTGMMRPLGELLMTLPSGKRGKTAGPSFEIPTPEYIPDSKIAYQTIANKFEILAKRSYQCEVIPEAVSEMFDFYCNFFEELRSKQK
;
A
#
# COMPACT_ATOMS: atom_id res chain seq x y z
N MET A 1 -15.31 -20.17 19.75
CA MET A 1 -13.91 -19.77 19.92
C MET A 1 -12.95 -20.32 18.84
N SER A 2 -13.26 -20.67 17.60
CA SER A 2 -14.42 -20.56 16.71
C SER A 2 -14.05 -21.32 15.42
N VAL A 3 -14.68 -22.45 15.07
CA VAL A 3 -14.52 -22.99 13.68
C VAL A 3 -15.47 -22.19 12.79
N LEU A 4 -15.05 -20.93 12.60
CA LEU A 4 -15.75 -19.75 12.09
C LEU A 4 -17.26 -19.78 12.40
N ASP A 5 -17.64 -19.24 13.57
CA ASP A 5 -19.01 -19.19 14.09
C ASP A 5 -19.99 -18.58 13.07
N PHE A 6 -21.21 -19.11 13.05
CA PHE A 6 -22.26 -18.73 12.10
C PHE A 6 -22.76 -17.29 12.32
N PRO A 7 -23.13 -16.58 11.24
CA PRO A 7 -23.14 -17.06 9.84
C PRO A 7 -21.76 -17.01 9.17
N ARG A 8 -21.56 -17.92 8.20
CA ARG A 8 -20.35 -18.03 7.37
C ARG A 8 -20.63 -17.57 5.94
N LEU A 9 -19.64 -16.90 5.33
CA LEU A 9 -19.58 -16.58 3.90
C LEU A 9 -18.36 -17.30 3.31
N HIS A 10 -18.58 -18.26 2.41
CA HIS A 10 -17.49 -19.00 1.77
C HIS A 10 -17.12 -18.33 0.44
N PHE A 11 -15.83 -18.13 0.18
CA PHE A 11 -15.34 -17.48 -1.03
C PHE A 11 -14.20 -18.25 -1.67
N GLN A 12 -14.15 -18.24 -3.00
CA GLN A 12 -13.04 -18.82 -3.76
C GLN A 12 -12.61 -17.88 -4.90
N GLY A 13 -11.43 -18.12 -5.46
CA GLY A 13 -10.91 -17.34 -6.56
C GLY A 13 -9.43 -17.57 -6.81
N LYS A 14 -8.75 -16.50 -7.23
CA LYS A 14 -7.33 -16.51 -7.60
C LYS A 14 -6.57 -15.44 -6.82
N ALA A 15 -5.48 -15.83 -6.16
CA ALA A 15 -4.50 -14.87 -5.63
C ALA A 15 -3.42 -14.61 -6.68
N ARG A 16 -3.16 -13.33 -6.99
CA ARG A 16 -2.07 -12.87 -7.87
C ARG A 16 -0.93 -12.33 -7.02
N ILE A 17 0.25 -12.93 -7.21
CA ILE A 17 1.42 -12.81 -6.33
C ILE A 17 2.65 -12.42 -7.15
N HIS A 18 3.21 -11.24 -6.88
CA HIS A 18 4.38 -10.69 -7.57
C HIS A 18 5.59 -10.50 -6.62
N ALA A 19 5.83 -11.50 -5.75
CA ALA A 19 6.89 -11.48 -4.74
C ALA A 19 8.31 -11.56 -5.35
N PRO A 20 9.29 -10.77 -4.89
CA PRO A 20 10.66 -10.82 -5.40
C PRO A 20 11.36 -12.14 -5.04
N THR A 21 11.71 -12.94 -6.05
CA THR A 21 12.45 -14.21 -5.83
C THR A 21 13.94 -14.00 -5.64
N GLY A 22 14.49 -12.90 -6.18
CA GLY A 22 15.93 -12.64 -6.25
C GLY A 22 16.65 -12.61 -4.91
N TYR A 23 15.94 -12.15 -3.88
CA TYR A 23 16.45 -12.04 -2.52
C TYR A 23 16.67 -13.43 -1.88
N LYS A 24 15.97 -14.48 -2.34
CA LYS A 24 16.00 -15.85 -1.77
C LYS A 24 17.23 -16.67 -2.20
N ASN A 25 18.24 -16.02 -2.79
CA ASN A 25 19.38 -16.66 -3.45
C ASN A 25 20.44 -17.27 -2.49
N GLY A 26 20.36 -17.01 -1.18
CA GLY A 26 21.30 -17.50 -0.18
C GLY A 26 22.68 -16.81 -0.18
N LEU A 27 22.77 -15.61 -0.75
CA LEU A 27 23.99 -14.79 -0.88
C LEU A 27 23.86 -13.43 -0.19
N ILE A 28 22.79 -13.18 0.56
CA ILE A 28 22.57 -11.93 1.29
C ILE A 28 22.75 -12.19 2.78
N ASP A 29 23.64 -11.41 3.40
CA ASP A 29 23.80 -11.36 4.86
C ASP A 29 22.69 -10.50 5.45
N LEU A 30 21.85 -11.11 6.30
CA LEU A 30 20.70 -10.44 6.89
C LEU A 30 21.04 -9.70 8.20
N SER A 31 22.31 -9.69 8.61
CA SER A 31 22.79 -8.91 9.76
C SER A 31 23.20 -7.47 9.40
N ASP A 32 23.66 -7.23 8.18
CA ASP A 32 24.11 -5.90 7.71
C ASP A 32 23.52 -5.49 6.34
N ASN A 33 22.64 -6.33 5.78
CA ASN A 33 22.09 -6.21 4.43
C ASN A 33 23.20 -6.12 3.36
N THR A 34 24.25 -6.95 3.44
CA THR A 34 25.28 -7.06 2.39
C THR A 34 25.01 -8.22 1.43
N CYS A 35 24.90 -7.90 0.14
CA CYS A 35 24.98 -8.88 -0.95
C CYS A 35 26.41 -9.41 -1.13
N TYR A 36 26.57 -10.71 -1.34
CA TYR A 36 27.84 -11.36 -1.65
C TYR A 36 27.93 -11.78 -3.12
N MET A 37 29.09 -11.51 -3.73
CA MET A 37 29.49 -12.00 -5.04
C MET A 37 30.81 -12.75 -4.89
N ASN A 38 30.87 -14.01 -5.35
CA ASN A 38 32.08 -14.85 -5.30
C ASN A 38 32.76 -14.99 -3.92
N GLY A 39 32.00 -14.82 -2.82
CA GLY A 39 32.51 -14.92 -1.45
C GLY A 39 33.13 -13.63 -0.88
N VAL A 40 32.98 -12.50 -1.59
CA VAL A 40 33.28 -11.14 -1.10
C VAL A 40 32.03 -10.25 -1.12
N PRO A 41 31.95 -9.21 -0.26
CA PRO A 41 30.92 -8.18 -0.35
C PRO A 41 30.86 -7.51 -1.73
N TYR A 42 29.66 -7.28 -2.24
CA TYR A 42 29.40 -6.60 -3.52
C TYR A 42 29.88 -5.12 -3.55
N LYS A 43 30.15 -4.50 -2.39
CA LYS A 43 30.46 -3.06 -2.25
C LYS A 43 31.81 -2.63 -2.87
N GLU A 44 32.67 -3.54 -3.32
CA GLU A 44 33.95 -3.21 -3.98
C GLU A 44 33.79 -2.91 -5.48
N ASN A 45 33.49 -1.66 -5.82
CA ASN A 45 33.44 -1.09 -7.20
C ASN A 45 32.40 -1.68 -8.18
N HIS A 46 31.46 -2.51 -7.75
CA HIS A 46 30.49 -3.14 -8.66
C HIS A 46 29.21 -2.34 -8.87
N SER A 47 28.60 -2.50 -10.05
CA SER A 47 27.28 -1.94 -10.37
C SER A 47 26.16 -2.96 -10.19
N ALA A 48 24.94 -2.50 -9.91
CA ALA A 48 23.80 -3.40 -9.70
C ALA A 48 23.53 -4.28 -10.93
N SER A 49 23.78 -3.75 -12.14
CA SER A 49 23.66 -4.50 -13.40
C SER A 49 24.65 -5.69 -13.48
N GLU A 50 25.87 -5.54 -12.93
CA GLU A 50 26.85 -6.62 -12.86
C GLU A 50 26.43 -7.70 -11.85
N TYR A 51 25.82 -7.30 -10.72
CA TYR A 51 25.26 -8.25 -9.75
C TYR A 51 24.04 -8.99 -10.33
N HIS A 52 23.20 -8.31 -11.12
CA HIS A 52 22.08 -8.93 -11.82
C HIS A 52 22.57 -9.93 -12.89
N GLU A 53 23.60 -9.57 -13.67
CA GLU A 53 24.24 -10.49 -14.62
C GLU A 53 24.93 -11.67 -13.91
N TYR A 54 25.55 -11.44 -12.75
CA TYR A 54 26.11 -12.49 -11.92
C TYR A 54 25.06 -13.50 -11.46
N LEU A 55 23.92 -13.03 -10.92
CA LEU A 55 22.81 -13.90 -10.52
C LEU A 55 22.17 -14.62 -11.71
N TYR A 56 22.05 -13.96 -12.86
CA TYR A 56 21.56 -14.60 -14.09
C TYR A 56 22.47 -15.76 -14.53
N ASN A 57 23.78 -15.60 -14.43
CA ASN A 57 24.75 -16.61 -14.86
C ASN A 57 25.21 -17.58 -13.76
N LYS A 58 24.68 -17.46 -12.53
CA LYS A 58 25.04 -18.33 -11.41
C LYS A 58 24.14 -19.56 -11.33
N GLY A 59 24.73 -20.73 -11.52
CA GLY A 59 24.05 -22.01 -11.36
C GLY A 59 23.18 -22.40 -12.56
N PRO A 60 22.32 -23.42 -12.43
CA PRO A 60 21.53 -23.95 -13.54
C PRO A 60 20.44 -22.98 -13.99
N LYS A 61 20.21 -22.97 -15.31
CA LYS A 61 19.12 -22.27 -15.99
C LYS A 61 18.04 -23.25 -16.45
N PHE A 62 16.82 -22.76 -16.67
CA PHE A 62 15.69 -23.56 -17.11
C PHE A 62 14.74 -22.82 -18.06
N ASN A 63 13.94 -23.59 -18.80
CA ASN A 63 13.01 -23.11 -19.82
C ASN A 63 11.56 -22.97 -19.31
N SER A 64 10.64 -22.55 -20.18
CA SER A 64 9.20 -22.37 -19.88
C SER A 64 8.45 -23.65 -19.47
N GLU A 65 9.02 -24.83 -19.72
CA GLU A 65 8.48 -26.11 -19.27
C GLU A 65 9.16 -26.62 -17.99
N GLY A 66 9.99 -25.78 -17.35
CA GLY A 66 10.71 -26.09 -16.11
C GLY A 66 11.83 -27.10 -16.25
N LYS A 67 12.32 -27.32 -17.48
CA LYS A 67 13.43 -28.24 -17.79
C LYS A 67 14.75 -27.49 -17.84
N LEU A 68 15.82 -28.16 -17.43
CA LEU A 68 17.17 -27.60 -17.48
C LEU A 68 17.58 -27.27 -18.92
N ASP A 69 17.98 -26.02 -19.16
CA ASP A 69 18.42 -25.50 -20.45
C ASP A 69 19.39 -24.33 -20.20
N GLU A 70 20.61 -24.42 -20.71
CA GLU A 70 21.63 -23.37 -20.57
C GLU A 70 21.25 -22.05 -21.28
N ASN A 71 20.34 -22.12 -22.25
CA ASN A 71 19.76 -20.98 -22.97
C ASN A 71 18.38 -20.58 -22.42
N GLY A 72 17.90 -21.27 -21.38
CA GLY A 72 16.62 -20.99 -20.74
C GLY A 72 16.61 -19.59 -20.10
N PRO A 73 15.49 -18.84 -20.17
CA PRO A 73 15.43 -17.47 -19.70
C PRO A 73 15.37 -17.34 -18.16
N PHE A 74 15.21 -18.44 -17.43
CA PHE A 74 15.17 -18.45 -15.97
C PHE A 74 16.50 -18.95 -15.38
N SER A 75 16.98 -18.28 -14.32
CA SER A 75 18.13 -18.73 -13.51
C SER A 75 17.65 -19.20 -12.13
N MET A 76 18.19 -20.31 -11.62
CA MET A 76 17.88 -20.76 -10.26
C MET A 76 18.46 -19.85 -9.15
N ALA A 77 19.50 -19.06 -9.41
CA ALA A 77 20.04 -18.10 -8.44
C ALA A 77 19.38 -16.71 -8.52
N MET A 78 18.81 -16.35 -9.67
CA MET A 78 18.00 -15.13 -9.83
C MET A 78 16.52 -15.38 -9.45
N GLY A 79 16.09 -16.65 -9.53
CA GLY A 79 14.70 -17.06 -9.42
C GLY A 79 13.88 -16.70 -10.66
N TRP A 80 12.56 -16.92 -10.59
CA TRP A 80 11.65 -16.72 -11.73
C TRP A 80 11.00 -15.33 -11.78
N ASN A 81 11.10 -14.54 -10.72
CA ASN A 81 10.46 -13.22 -10.58
C ASN A 81 11.35 -12.28 -9.75
N PHE A 82 12.53 -11.95 -10.29
CA PHE A 82 13.52 -11.05 -9.68
C PHE A 82 12.98 -9.62 -9.59
N GLY A 83 12.34 -9.14 -10.66
CA GLY A 83 11.61 -7.87 -10.74
C GLY A 83 10.28 -7.80 -9.98
N GLY A 84 10.04 -8.72 -9.04
CA GLY A 84 8.83 -8.73 -8.22
C GLY A 84 8.71 -7.51 -7.30
N ASN A 85 7.69 -6.69 -7.52
CA ASN A 85 7.41 -5.50 -6.70
C ASN A 85 6.63 -5.79 -5.40
N GLY A 86 6.49 -7.05 -5.00
CA GLY A 86 5.85 -7.46 -3.74
C GLY A 86 4.33 -7.21 -3.67
N HIS A 87 3.68 -6.91 -4.80
CA HIS A 87 2.22 -6.76 -4.81
C HIS A 87 1.50 -8.10 -4.58
N PHE A 88 0.51 -8.04 -3.69
CA PHE A 88 -0.50 -9.07 -3.47
C PHE A 88 -1.88 -8.50 -3.86
N SER A 89 -2.72 -9.34 -4.46
CA SER A 89 -4.10 -9.01 -4.82
C SER A 89 -4.91 -10.28 -5.05
N ILE A 90 -6.22 -10.23 -4.85
CA ILE A 90 -7.13 -11.34 -5.10
C ILE A 90 -8.16 -10.97 -6.17
N ASP A 91 -8.67 -11.98 -6.86
CA ASP A 91 -9.85 -11.96 -7.71
C ASP A 91 -10.74 -13.11 -7.23
N ALA A 92 -11.69 -12.81 -6.34
CA ALA A 92 -12.47 -13.81 -5.61
C ALA A 92 -13.93 -13.38 -5.42
N GLN A 93 -14.81 -14.37 -5.28
CA GLN A 93 -16.25 -14.17 -5.11
C GLN A 93 -16.79 -15.07 -4.00
N ILE A 94 -17.85 -14.59 -3.32
CA ILE A 94 -18.63 -15.42 -2.40
C ILE A 94 -19.43 -16.42 -3.23
N ILE A 95 -19.31 -17.71 -2.89
CA ILE A 95 -19.87 -18.83 -3.66
C ILE A 95 -21.00 -19.54 -2.93
N SER A 96 -20.98 -19.53 -1.60
CA SER A 96 -22.02 -20.14 -0.78
C SER A 96 -22.06 -19.49 0.60
N THR A 97 -23.15 -19.73 1.31
CA THR A 97 -23.39 -19.19 2.64
C THR A 97 -23.80 -20.30 3.60
N GLN A 98 -23.52 -20.16 4.89
CA GLN A 98 -24.10 -21.02 5.93
C GLN A 98 -24.64 -20.16 7.06
N ARG A 99 -25.97 -20.12 7.20
CA ARG A 99 -26.65 -19.40 8.30
C ARG A 99 -26.78 -20.23 9.58
N GLU A 100 -26.69 -21.56 9.46
CA GLU A 100 -26.83 -22.51 10.56
C GLU A 100 -26.09 -23.83 10.26
N PHE A 101 -25.88 -24.63 11.29
CA PHE A 101 -25.05 -25.85 11.27
C PHE A 101 -25.43 -26.83 10.16
N GLY A 102 -24.46 -27.18 9.31
CA GLY A 102 -24.61 -28.18 8.26
C GLY A 102 -25.54 -27.80 7.10
N LYS A 103 -26.04 -26.56 7.02
CA LYS A 103 -26.88 -26.09 5.91
C LYS A 103 -26.15 -25.03 5.07
N VAL A 104 -25.66 -25.46 3.92
CA VAL A 104 -25.20 -24.56 2.85
C VAL A 104 -26.43 -24.00 2.12
N ASP A 105 -26.36 -22.72 1.77
CA ASP A 105 -27.28 -22.05 0.84
C ASP A 105 -26.48 -21.38 -0.28
N GLU A 106 -26.81 -21.79 -1.52
CA GLU A 106 -26.23 -21.34 -2.79
C GLU A 106 -27.09 -20.24 -3.46
N ASN A 107 -28.15 -19.77 -2.82
CA ASN A 107 -29.15 -18.86 -3.40
C ASN A 107 -29.23 -17.48 -2.71
N ASP A 108 -28.33 -17.20 -1.75
CA ASP A 108 -28.28 -15.89 -1.08
C ASP A 108 -27.81 -14.79 -2.06
N PRO A 109 -28.47 -13.61 -2.14
CA PRO A 109 -28.10 -12.52 -3.05
C PRO A 109 -26.69 -11.91 -2.92
N VAL A 110 -25.90 -12.36 -1.94
CA VAL A 110 -24.46 -12.06 -1.85
C VAL A 110 -23.58 -12.96 -2.73
N ILE A 111 -24.11 -14.05 -3.29
CA ILE A 111 -23.34 -15.01 -4.09
C ILE A 111 -23.03 -14.45 -5.48
N GLY A 112 -21.82 -14.74 -5.98
CA GLY A 112 -21.22 -14.12 -7.16
C GLY A 112 -20.65 -12.72 -6.91
N ARG A 113 -20.87 -12.12 -5.73
CA ARG A 113 -20.32 -10.81 -5.36
C ARG A 113 -18.88 -10.92 -4.87
N SER A 114 -18.08 -9.88 -5.11
CA SER A 114 -16.63 -9.91 -4.87
C SER A 114 -16.23 -9.93 -3.39
N VAL A 115 -15.07 -10.54 -3.12
CA VAL A 115 -14.26 -10.34 -1.92
C VAL A 115 -12.93 -9.75 -2.36
N ASP A 116 -12.54 -8.63 -1.78
CA ASP A 116 -11.34 -7.87 -2.14
C ASP A 116 -10.48 -7.59 -0.91
N PHE A 117 -9.16 -7.74 -1.08
CA PHE A 117 -8.16 -7.41 -0.07
C PHE A 117 -7.29 -6.25 -0.59
N TRP A 118 -7.42 -5.09 0.05
CA TRP A 118 -6.73 -3.86 -0.33
C TRP A 118 -5.57 -3.55 0.60
N GLY A 119 -4.64 -2.73 0.12
CA GLY A 119 -3.61 -2.10 0.95
C GLY A 119 -4.17 -0.92 1.74
N HIS A 120 -3.38 -0.44 2.70
CA HIS A 120 -3.63 0.79 3.44
C HIS A 120 -3.73 2.00 2.48
N TYR A 121 -4.63 2.93 2.81
CA TYR A 121 -4.59 4.30 2.32
C TYR A 121 -3.21 4.93 2.60
N ASN A 122 -2.75 5.82 1.71
CA ASN A 122 -1.50 6.56 1.86
C ASN A 122 -1.81 8.05 2.00
N GLU A 123 -1.57 8.60 3.18
CA GLU A 123 -1.95 9.98 3.53
C GLU A 123 -1.15 11.04 2.74
N TYR A 124 0.13 10.77 2.43
CA TYR A 124 1.04 11.73 1.79
C TYR A 124 0.77 11.96 0.30
N VAL A 125 0.40 10.90 -0.43
CA VAL A 125 0.03 10.95 -1.86
C VAL A 125 -1.48 10.80 -2.10
N LYS A 126 -2.27 10.59 -1.03
CA LYS A 126 -3.73 10.48 -1.02
C LYS A 126 -4.24 9.47 -2.06
N THR A 127 -4.14 8.16 -1.80
CA THR A 127 -4.36 7.14 -2.85
C THR A 127 -5.55 6.21 -2.68
N SER A 128 -6.21 5.87 -3.79
CA SER A 128 -7.14 4.74 -3.92
C SER A 128 -6.49 3.56 -4.67
N PHE A 129 -7.21 2.45 -4.82
CA PHE A 129 -6.74 1.23 -5.51
C PHE A 129 -5.42 0.70 -4.93
N ASN A 130 -5.29 0.82 -3.61
CA ASN A 130 -4.10 0.48 -2.84
C ASN A 130 -3.88 -1.04 -2.87
N ARG A 131 -2.67 -1.47 -3.23
CA ARG A 131 -2.35 -2.90 -3.27
C ARG A 131 -1.79 -3.39 -1.94
N ALA A 132 -2.29 -4.54 -1.51
CA ALA A 132 -1.72 -5.32 -0.42
C ALA A 132 -0.29 -5.76 -0.78
N ARG A 133 0.47 -6.19 0.23
CA ARG A 133 1.84 -6.67 0.08
C ARG A 133 1.98 -8.14 0.47
N ILE A 134 3.02 -8.76 -0.07
CA ILE A 134 3.57 -10.02 0.39
C ILE A 134 5.09 -9.87 0.45
N PHE A 135 5.67 -10.33 1.56
CA PHE A 135 7.10 -10.31 1.83
C PHE A 135 7.43 -11.45 2.82
N GLU A 136 8.71 -11.60 3.14
CA GLU A 136 9.20 -12.58 4.09
C GLU A 136 9.87 -11.88 5.28
N CYS A 137 9.53 -12.28 6.52
CA CYS A 137 10.24 -11.80 7.72
C CYS A 137 11.72 -12.22 7.72
N ASP A 138 11.99 -13.38 7.12
CA ASP A 138 13.28 -13.96 6.86
C ASP A 138 13.29 -14.44 5.39
N PRO A 139 13.76 -13.61 4.44
CA PRO A 139 13.80 -13.96 3.03
C PRO A 139 14.66 -15.18 2.69
N ALA A 140 15.56 -15.61 3.59
CA ALA A 140 16.30 -16.87 3.47
C ALA A 140 15.50 -18.08 4.02
N SER A 141 14.19 -17.90 4.29
CA SER A 141 13.32 -18.90 4.89
C SER A 141 12.02 -19.14 4.11
N ASN A 142 11.77 -20.40 3.79
CA ASN A 142 10.50 -20.86 3.22
C ASN A 142 9.30 -20.69 4.17
N TRP A 143 9.54 -20.55 5.48
CA TRP A 143 8.50 -20.56 6.51
C TRP A 143 7.90 -19.18 6.81
N THR A 144 8.48 -18.08 6.32
CA THR A 144 8.14 -16.73 6.80
C THR A 144 7.32 -15.88 5.83
N ASN A 145 6.73 -16.51 4.81
CA ASN A 145 5.80 -15.87 3.88
C ASN A 145 4.68 -15.15 4.66
N THR A 146 4.64 -13.83 4.51
CA THR A 146 3.80 -12.92 5.27
C THR A 146 3.03 -12.04 4.31
N ILE A 147 1.71 -12.11 4.39
CA ILE A 147 0.80 -11.20 3.70
C ILE A 147 0.57 -9.98 4.60
N MET A 148 0.34 -8.83 3.98
CA MET A 148 0.05 -7.58 4.67
C MET A 148 -1.08 -6.86 3.94
N LEU A 149 -2.24 -6.85 4.58
CA LEU A 149 -3.46 -6.18 4.13
C LEU A 149 -3.63 -4.86 4.90
N GLY A 150 -4.47 -3.96 4.39
CA GLY A 150 -4.88 -2.74 5.10
C GLY A 150 -6.39 -2.54 5.18
N GLN A 151 -7.18 -3.20 4.31
CA GLN A 151 -8.64 -3.07 4.28
C GLN A 151 -9.28 -4.32 3.65
N LEU A 152 -10.31 -4.85 4.32
CA LEU A 152 -11.24 -5.84 3.79
C LEU A 152 -12.39 -5.10 3.10
N ALA A 153 -12.82 -5.58 1.94
CA ALA A 153 -14.04 -5.12 1.31
C ALA A 153 -14.77 -6.31 0.67
N PHE A 154 -16.09 -6.47 0.89
CA PHE A 154 -16.86 -7.54 0.24
C PHE A 154 -18.30 -7.15 -0.10
N GLY A 155 -18.89 -7.86 -1.06
CA GLY A 155 -20.30 -7.72 -1.42
C GLY A 155 -20.62 -6.68 -2.50
N ARG A 156 -19.62 -6.15 -3.23
CA ARG A 156 -19.85 -5.35 -4.46
C ARG A 156 -20.21 -6.26 -5.64
N LEU A 157 -20.88 -5.71 -6.66
CA LEU A 157 -21.16 -6.40 -7.91
C LEU A 157 -20.76 -5.54 -9.11
N GLY A 158 -19.66 -5.89 -9.75
CA GLY A 158 -18.94 -4.94 -10.62
C GLY A 158 -18.26 -3.88 -9.77
N ASP A 159 -18.31 -2.64 -10.21
CA ASP A 159 -17.62 -1.48 -9.63
C ASP A 159 -18.43 -0.88 -8.47
N SER A 160 -17.77 -0.45 -7.40
CA SER A 160 -18.46 -0.01 -6.18
C SER A 160 -19.28 1.28 -6.31
N ASN A 161 -19.07 2.08 -7.37
CA ASN A 161 -19.92 3.21 -7.72
C ASN A 161 -21.20 2.80 -8.48
N GLN A 162 -21.35 1.53 -8.85
CA GLN A 162 -22.56 0.98 -9.47
C GLN A 162 -23.37 0.10 -8.52
N VAL A 163 -22.70 -0.75 -7.75
CA VAL A 163 -23.24 -1.55 -6.64
C VAL A 163 -22.15 -1.58 -5.54
N PRO A 164 -22.32 -0.86 -4.43
CA PRO A 164 -21.28 -0.71 -3.42
C PRO A 164 -21.01 -2.02 -2.67
N TYR A 165 -19.87 -2.08 -1.98
CA TYR A 165 -19.59 -3.13 -1.01
C TYR A 165 -20.67 -3.17 0.08
N MET A 166 -21.01 -4.36 0.57
CA MET A 166 -21.86 -4.51 1.76
C MET A 166 -21.10 -4.10 3.03
N VAL A 167 -19.81 -4.47 3.10
CA VAL A 167 -18.91 -4.17 4.23
C VAL A 167 -17.56 -3.69 3.70
N THR A 168 -17.04 -2.63 4.30
CA THR A 168 -15.63 -2.23 4.22
C THR A 168 -15.09 -1.98 5.63
N ALA A 169 -13.91 -2.50 5.96
CA ALA A 169 -13.32 -2.34 7.28
C ALA A 169 -11.77 -2.45 7.24
N PRO A 170 -11.04 -1.75 8.11
CA PRO A 170 -9.58 -1.77 8.12
C PRO A 170 -9.01 -3.12 8.59
N ILE A 171 -7.76 -3.40 8.23
CA ILE A 171 -6.99 -4.55 8.70
C ILE A 171 -5.65 -4.05 9.24
N GLN A 172 -5.23 -4.56 10.40
CA GLN A 172 -3.97 -4.19 11.05
C GLN A 172 -3.02 -5.39 11.20
N GLY A 173 -1.73 -5.11 11.35
CA GLY A 173 -0.69 -6.10 11.63
C GLY A 173 -0.25 -6.97 10.44
N TYR A 174 0.54 -8.00 10.73
CA TYR A 174 1.17 -8.87 9.72
C TYR A 174 0.53 -10.27 9.71
N GLN A 175 0.08 -10.74 8.54
CA GLN A 175 -0.55 -12.03 8.36
C GLN A 175 0.49 -13.08 7.93
N LEU A 176 1.20 -13.66 8.90
CA LEU A 176 2.10 -14.80 8.68
C LEU A 176 1.31 -16.06 8.29
N ALA A 177 1.81 -16.85 7.33
CA ALA A 177 1.28 -18.18 7.03
C ALA A 177 1.41 -19.14 8.23
N ARG A 178 0.31 -19.43 8.93
CA ARG A 178 0.33 -20.22 10.18
C ARG A 178 0.32 -21.73 9.97
N TRP A 179 -0.32 -22.22 8.91
CA TRP A 179 -0.15 -23.59 8.41
C TRP A 179 0.48 -23.54 7.02
N GLN A 180 1.48 -24.37 6.79
CA GLN A 180 2.24 -24.48 5.55
C GLN A 180 2.50 -25.96 5.28
N ASP A 181 1.78 -26.49 4.29
CA ASP A 181 1.99 -27.85 3.77
C ASP A 181 2.80 -27.77 2.48
N PHE A 182 3.79 -28.66 2.34
CA PHE A 182 4.74 -28.71 1.23
C PHE A 182 4.49 -29.93 0.31
N ASP A 183 3.53 -30.80 0.66
CA ASP A 183 3.11 -32.01 -0.07
C ASP A 183 1.58 -32.01 -0.28
N TYR A 184 0.99 -30.83 -0.48
CA TYR A 184 -0.45 -30.65 -0.66
C TYR A 184 -0.93 -31.04 -2.07
N ILE A 185 -0.04 -31.02 -3.07
CA ILE A 185 -0.27 -31.63 -4.39
C ILE A 185 0.86 -32.64 -4.64
N ARG A 186 0.50 -33.92 -4.80
CA ARG A 186 1.47 -35.03 -4.79
C ARG A 186 1.93 -35.43 -6.19
N ASP A 187 0.97 -35.75 -7.06
CA ASP A 187 1.20 -36.20 -8.43
C ASP A 187 1.38 -34.98 -9.34
N LEU A 188 2.56 -34.35 -9.20
CA LEU A 188 3.01 -33.23 -10.04
C LEU A 188 3.78 -33.74 -11.29
N PRO A 189 3.60 -33.11 -12.45
CA PRO A 189 4.45 -33.36 -13.63
C PRO A 189 5.90 -32.97 -13.35
N GLU A 190 6.87 -33.50 -14.12
CA GLU A 190 8.29 -33.17 -13.94
C GLU A 190 8.57 -31.69 -14.24
N HIS A 191 8.94 -30.91 -13.21
CA HIS A 191 9.26 -29.48 -13.31
C HIS A 191 10.15 -29.04 -12.14
N ILE A 192 11.18 -28.22 -12.38
CA ILE A 192 12.17 -27.82 -11.36
C ILE A 192 11.55 -27.09 -10.14
N LEU A 193 10.51 -26.29 -10.36
CA LEU A 193 9.73 -25.58 -9.32
C LEU A 193 8.63 -26.43 -8.64
N ASN A 194 8.64 -27.76 -8.76
CA ASN A 194 7.65 -28.62 -8.07
C ASN A 194 7.60 -28.40 -6.54
N HIS A 195 8.72 -27.98 -5.94
CA HIS A 195 8.81 -27.62 -4.53
C HIS A 195 7.96 -26.40 -4.14
N GLU A 196 7.60 -25.52 -5.09
CA GLU A 196 6.61 -24.45 -4.90
C GLU A 196 5.20 -24.92 -5.28
N PHE A 197 5.08 -25.68 -6.37
CA PHE A 197 3.78 -26.13 -6.89
C PHE A 197 3.02 -27.05 -5.91
N GLY A 198 3.74 -27.85 -5.12
CA GLY A 198 3.18 -28.71 -4.08
C GLY A 198 2.72 -27.97 -2.82
N LYS A 199 2.98 -26.66 -2.69
CA LYS A 199 2.68 -25.91 -1.46
C LYS A 199 1.21 -25.52 -1.33
N ALA A 200 0.76 -25.48 -0.08
CA ALA A 200 -0.39 -24.69 0.37
C ALA A 200 -0.04 -23.92 1.65
N ALA A 201 -0.52 -22.69 1.76
CA ALA A 201 -0.34 -21.83 2.93
C ALA A 201 -1.68 -21.29 3.41
N VAL A 202 -1.92 -21.34 4.74
CA VAL A 202 -3.15 -20.84 5.38
C VAL A 202 -2.84 -19.60 6.21
N TYR A 203 -3.65 -18.58 6.01
CA TYR A 203 -3.59 -17.28 6.64
C TYR A 203 -4.90 -17.01 7.38
N GLN A 204 -4.82 -16.29 8.49
CA GLN A 204 -5.99 -15.78 9.20
C GLN A 204 -5.71 -14.36 9.69
N PHE A 205 -6.74 -13.53 9.69
CA PHE A 205 -6.78 -12.24 10.38
C PHE A 205 -8.16 -12.02 10.97
N ALA A 206 -8.24 -11.12 11.95
CA ALA A 206 -9.51 -10.65 12.49
C ALA A 206 -9.57 -9.11 12.47
N ILE A 207 -10.79 -8.58 12.42
CA ILE A 207 -11.09 -7.15 12.43
C ILE A 207 -12.03 -6.92 13.62
N SER A 208 -11.68 -5.99 14.51
CA SER A 208 -12.50 -5.62 15.66
C SER A 208 -13.81 -4.95 15.21
N LYS A 209 -14.92 -5.22 15.89
CA LYS A 209 -16.17 -4.46 15.70
C LYS A 209 -16.13 -3.04 16.28
N GLY A 210 -15.01 -2.65 16.88
CA GLY A 210 -14.75 -1.32 17.44
C GLY A 210 -13.73 -0.50 16.65
N GLU A 211 -13.31 -0.93 15.45
CA GLU A 211 -12.58 -0.03 14.54
C GLU A 211 -13.54 1.08 14.05
N GLU A 212 -13.09 2.33 14.04
CA GLU A 212 -13.95 3.48 13.69
C GLU A 212 -14.42 3.40 12.22
N ASP A 213 -13.57 2.93 11.31
CA ASP A 213 -13.85 2.77 9.88
C ASP A 213 -14.53 1.41 9.54
N PHE A 214 -15.20 0.74 10.48
CA PHE A 214 -15.99 -0.47 10.17
C PHE A 214 -17.36 -0.08 9.58
N LEU A 215 -17.44 0.03 8.26
CA LEU A 215 -18.63 0.49 7.55
C LEU A 215 -19.54 -0.67 7.11
N TRP A 216 -20.85 -0.50 7.30
CA TRP A 216 -21.91 -1.36 6.77
C TRP A 216 -22.85 -0.54 5.87
N ASN A 217 -22.86 -0.81 4.57
CA ASN A 217 -23.69 -0.07 3.60
C ASN A 217 -25.07 -0.71 3.39
N ASP A 218 -25.98 0.00 2.70
CA ASP A 218 -27.39 -0.41 2.58
C ASP A 218 -27.63 -1.72 1.82
N GLU A 219 -26.71 -2.13 0.92
CA GLU A 219 -26.75 -3.41 0.21
C GLU A 219 -26.84 -4.63 1.14
N VAL A 220 -26.37 -4.51 2.39
CA VAL A 220 -26.46 -5.56 3.43
C VAL A 220 -27.89 -6.11 3.57
N ASN A 221 -28.89 -5.24 3.48
CA ASN A 221 -30.29 -5.59 3.67
C ASN A 221 -30.85 -6.52 2.57
N ILE A 222 -30.12 -6.69 1.45
CA ILE A 222 -30.50 -7.56 0.34
C ILE A 222 -30.08 -9.03 0.62
N SER A 223 -29.04 -9.24 1.44
CA SER A 223 -28.57 -10.58 1.83
C SER A 223 -29.10 -10.96 3.23
N PRO A 224 -29.91 -12.03 3.34
CA PRO A 224 -30.28 -12.59 4.64
C PRO A 224 -29.08 -13.02 5.48
N THR A 225 -28.02 -13.54 4.85
CA THR A 225 -26.81 -13.98 5.58
C THR A 225 -25.97 -12.82 6.07
N VAL A 226 -25.75 -11.77 5.27
CA VAL A 226 -24.96 -10.60 5.71
C VAL A 226 -25.76 -9.74 6.70
N SER A 227 -27.10 -9.69 6.57
CA SER A 227 -27.97 -9.10 7.60
C SER A 227 -27.84 -9.85 8.95
N LEU A 228 -27.87 -11.18 8.93
CA LEU A 228 -27.65 -12.02 10.13
C LEU A 228 -26.22 -11.85 10.68
N LEU A 229 -25.22 -11.60 9.83
CA LEU A 229 -23.84 -11.31 10.27
C LEU A 229 -23.79 -9.97 11.04
N LYS A 230 -24.47 -8.93 10.54
CA LYS A 230 -24.58 -7.61 11.19
C LYS A 230 -25.30 -7.68 12.54
N GLU A 231 -26.34 -8.52 12.64
CA GLU A 231 -27.04 -8.81 13.90
C GLU A 231 -26.14 -9.58 14.87
N ALA A 232 -25.53 -10.68 14.44
CA ALA A 232 -24.70 -11.53 15.30
C ALA A 232 -23.43 -10.82 15.81
N MET A 233 -22.91 -9.82 15.08
CA MET A 233 -21.86 -8.92 15.55
C MET A 233 -22.23 -8.17 16.85
N GLN A 234 -23.52 -8.00 17.17
CA GLN A 234 -23.96 -7.34 18.42
C GLN A 234 -23.81 -8.22 19.67
N ARG A 235 -23.53 -9.53 19.52
CA ARG A 235 -23.29 -10.46 20.65
C ARG A 235 -22.15 -9.99 21.56
N GLU A 236 -22.31 -10.14 22.88
CA GLU A 236 -21.25 -9.84 23.86
C GLU A 236 -20.00 -10.74 23.71
N ASP A 237 -20.16 -11.96 23.21
CA ASP A 237 -19.06 -12.92 23.02
C ASP A 237 -18.36 -12.80 21.65
N VAL A 238 -18.79 -11.85 20.79
CA VAL A 238 -18.18 -11.57 19.49
C VAL A 238 -17.31 -10.33 19.58
N LEU A 239 -16.05 -10.45 19.19
CA LEU A 239 -15.07 -9.37 19.11
C LEU A 239 -15.09 -8.67 17.74
N GLY A 240 -15.51 -9.36 16.69
CA GLY A 240 -15.63 -8.81 15.34
C GLY A 240 -15.76 -9.88 14.26
N LEU A 241 -15.14 -9.65 13.09
CA LEU A 241 -15.05 -10.65 12.02
C LEU A 241 -13.70 -11.35 12.03
N VAL A 242 -13.69 -12.64 11.70
CA VAL A 242 -12.47 -13.41 11.36
C VAL A 242 -12.55 -13.86 9.91
N VAL A 243 -11.43 -13.74 9.20
CA VAL A 243 -11.26 -14.21 7.82
C VAL A 243 -10.12 -15.22 7.81
N GLN A 244 -10.41 -16.46 7.43
CA GLN A 244 -9.40 -17.49 7.16
C GLN A 244 -9.38 -17.77 5.66
N PHE A 245 -8.21 -17.84 5.05
CA PHE A 245 -8.05 -18.26 3.65
C PHE A 245 -6.77 -19.07 3.44
N SER A 246 -6.77 -19.88 2.39
CA SER A 246 -5.60 -20.59 1.90
C SER A 246 -5.24 -20.15 0.49
N ILE A 247 -3.96 -20.21 0.15
CA ILE A 247 -3.46 -20.19 -1.22
C ILE A 247 -2.74 -21.50 -1.53
N SER A 248 -2.88 -22.03 -2.74
CA SER A 248 -2.21 -23.25 -3.19
C SER A 248 -2.06 -23.29 -4.72
N ASN A 249 -1.43 -24.33 -5.26
CA ASN A 249 -1.45 -24.62 -6.71
C ASN A 249 -0.91 -23.47 -7.60
N MET A 250 0.32 -23.04 -7.32
CA MET A 250 1.01 -21.99 -8.08
C MET A 250 1.08 -22.28 -9.60
N SER A 251 0.70 -21.29 -10.41
CA SER A 251 0.90 -21.26 -11.86
C SER A 251 2.37 -21.43 -12.27
N ALA A 252 2.66 -22.28 -13.24
CA ALA A 252 3.99 -22.33 -13.84
C ALA A 252 4.36 -20.97 -14.49
N PRO A 253 5.57 -20.42 -14.22
CA PRO A 253 5.97 -19.14 -14.79
C PRO A 253 6.33 -19.32 -16.27
N VAL A 254 5.63 -18.60 -17.15
CA VAL A 254 5.82 -18.70 -18.61
C VAL A 254 6.92 -17.77 -19.16
N GLN A 255 7.28 -16.72 -18.41
CA GLN A 255 8.39 -15.82 -18.68
C GLN A 255 8.96 -15.27 -17.36
N PRO A 256 10.22 -14.79 -17.31
CA PRO A 256 10.77 -14.10 -16.14
C PRO A 256 9.97 -12.85 -15.76
N ASP A 257 10.03 -12.48 -14.48
CA ASP A 257 9.43 -11.27 -13.92
C ASP A 257 7.91 -11.15 -14.18
N ALA A 258 7.25 -12.31 -14.27
CA ALA A 258 5.81 -12.44 -14.36
C ALA A 258 5.18 -12.75 -12.98
N PRO A 259 4.04 -12.15 -12.64
CA PRO A 259 3.29 -12.50 -11.45
C PRO A 259 2.74 -13.93 -11.55
N SER A 260 2.85 -14.67 -10.45
CA SER A 260 2.23 -15.99 -10.30
C SER A 260 0.76 -15.88 -9.89
N PHE A 261 -0.03 -16.88 -10.24
CA PHE A 261 -1.43 -17.06 -9.82
C PHE A 261 -1.56 -18.33 -8.98
N TRP A 262 -2.41 -18.29 -7.96
CA TRP A 262 -2.61 -19.37 -6.99
C TRP A 262 -4.11 -19.58 -6.79
N GLU A 263 -4.57 -20.83 -6.62
CA GLU A 263 -5.94 -21.13 -6.20
C GLU A 263 -6.15 -20.62 -4.77
N LEU A 264 -7.24 -19.89 -4.56
CA LEU A 264 -7.62 -19.33 -3.27
C LEU A 264 -9.00 -19.85 -2.85
N HIS A 265 -9.09 -20.28 -1.59
CA HIS A 265 -10.32 -20.68 -0.90
C HIS A 265 -10.32 -20.01 0.47
N GLY A 266 -11.48 -19.60 0.98
CA GLY A 266 -11.57 -18.91 2.27
C GLY A 266 -12.98 -18.79 2.83
N THR A 267 -13.07 -18.34 4.07
CA THR A 267 -14.35 -18.12 4.77
C THR A 267 -14.26 -16.92 5.69
N ILE A 268 -15.32 -16.11 5.68
CA ILE A 268 -15.58 -15.03 6.64
C ILE A 268 -16.59 -15.56 7.67
N GLY A 269 -16.36 -15.29 8.95
CA GLY A 269 -17.28 -15.60 10.04
C GLY A 269 -17.03 -14.72 11.27
N LEU A 270 -17.63 -15.07 12.42
CA LEU A 270 -17.50 -14.26 13.63
C LEU A 270 -16.22 -14.60 14.42
N TRP A 271 -15.42 -13.57 14.70
CA TRP A 271 -14.29 -13.64 15.65
C TRP A 271 -14.86 -13.65 17.06
N CYS A 272 -14.64 -14.74 17.77
CA CYS A 272 -15.18 -14.92 19.12
C CYS A 272 -14.20 -14.43 20.19
N LYS A 273 -14.74 -14.19 21.39
CA LYS A 273 -13.92 -14.06 22.60
C LYS A 273 -13.06 -15.32 22.80
N ASP A 274 -11.84 -15.09 23.29
CA ASP A 274 -10.80 -16.08 23.57
C ASP A 274 -10.26 -16.85 22.36
N GLU A 275 -10.59 -16.40 21.14
CA GLU A 275 -9.95 -16.81 19.88
C GLU A 275 -8.79 -15.89 19.49
N LEU A 276 -7.74 -16.48 18.89
CA LEU A 276 -6.58 -15.77 18.32
C LEU A 276 -6.95 -15.02 17.04
N LYS A 277 -6.48 -13.77 16.90
CA LYS A 277 -6.65 -12.96 15.69
C LYS A 277 -5.99 -13.60 14.46
N SER A 278 -4.84 -14.28 14.63
CA SER A 278 -4.00 -14.74 13.50
C SER A 278 -3.94 -16.26 13.30
N TYR A 279 -4.44 -17.08 14.23
CA TYR A 279 -4.26 -18.54 14.19
C TYR A 279 -5.59 -19.33 14.16
N PRO A 280 -5.74 -20.33 13.27
CA PRO A 280 -6.93 -21.18 13.21
C PRO A 280 -7.26 -21.88 14.53
N SER A 281 -8.47 -21.67 15.02
CA SER A 281 -8.85 -21.98 16.39
C SER A 281 -9.64 -23.29 16.52
N GLY A 282 -9.83 -23.75 17.77
CA GLY A 282 -10.42 -25.06 18.10
C GLY A 282 -9.37 -26.11 18.53
N ARG A 283 -9.77 -27.38 18.52
CA ARG A 283 -8.94 -28.54 18.89
C ARG A 283 -8.02 -28.91 17.74
N LEU A 284 -6.71 -28.70 17.88
CA LEU A 284 -5.71 -28.91 16.83
C LEU A 284 -5.35 -30.40 16.70
N LEU A 285 -5.69 -31.02 15.57
CA LEU A 285 -5.30 -32.38 15.22
C LEU A 285 -4.13 -32.36 14.23
N ILE A 286 -3.08 -33.14 14.54
CA ILE A 286 -1.79 -33.16 13.84
C ILE A 286 -1.48 -34.56 13.31
N LYS A 287 -0.65 -34.67 12.27
CA LYS A 287 -0.29 -35.94 11.63
C LYS A 287 0.25 -36.97 12.65
N ALA A 288 -0.37 -38.15 12.67
CA ALA A 288 -0.04 -39.22 13.59
C ALA A 288 1.39 -39.76 13.32
N GLY A 289 2.07 -40.22 14.39
CA GLY A 289 3.45 -40.73 14.33
C GLY A 289 4.54 -39.64 14.33
N SER A 290 4.20 -38.36 14.19
CA SER A 290 5.14 -37.21 14.19
C SER A 290 6.13 -37.21 15.36
N ARG A 291 5.68 -37.49 16.59
CA ARG A 291 6.53 -37.55 17.80
C ARG A 291 7.49 -38.76 17.85
N GLU A 292 7.11 -39.91 17.31
CA GLU A 292 7.93 -41.15 17.39
C GLU A 292 8.82 -41.33 16.16
N GLN A 293 8.34 -40.94 14.98
CA GLN A 293 9.08 -41.07 13.72
C GLN A 293 10.19 -40.04 13.56
N GLY A 294 10.18 -38.94 14.33
CA GLY A 294 11.34 -38.04 14.44
C GLY A 294 12.60 -38.77 14.94
N ALA A 295 12.45 -39.64 15.94
CA ALA A 295 13.52 -40.51 16.42
C ALA A 295 13.83 -41.66 15.44
N ALA A 296 12.81 -42.27 14.83
CA ALA A 296 13.02 -43.38 13.88
C ALA A 296 13.71 -42.94 12.57
N LYS A 297 13.42 -41.73 12.05
CA LYS A 297 14.15 -41.09 10.94
C LYS A 297 15.65 -40.94 11.24
N SER A 298 16.05 -40.90 12.51
CA SER A 298 17.43 -40.63 12.93
C SER A 298 18.40 -41.81 12.77
N ALA A 299 17.92 -43.01 12.44
CA ALA A 299 18.74 -44.22 12.37
C ALA A 299 19.26 -44.57 10.96
N VAL A 300 18.56 -44.19 9.89
CA VAL A 300 18.88 -44.63 8.51
C VAL A 300 18.63 -43.52 7.48
N LEU A 301 19.50 -42.51 7.47
CA LEU A 301 19.67 -41.60 6.33
C LEU A 301 20.80 -42.15 5.44
N GLY A 302 20.45 -42.89 4.38
CA GLY A 302 21.43 -43.46 3.46
C GLY A 302 21.02 -44.70 2.65
N SER A 303 19.79 -45.22 2.78
CA SER A 303 19.32 -46.37 1.97
C SER A 303 18.12 -46.00 1.06
N PRO A 304 18.19 -46.21 -0.27
CA PRO A 304 17.11 -45.86 -1.21
C PRO A 304 15.76 -46.58 -0.93
N GLN A 305 15.80 -47.70 -0.22
CA GLN A 305 14.60 -48.46 0.15
C GLN A 305 13.74 -47.75 1.21
N VAL A 306 14.33 -46.87 2.03
CA VAL A 306 13.60 -46.07 3.03
C VAL A 306 12.90 -44.88 2.38
N GLU A 307 13.48 -44.26 1.35
CA GLU A 307 12.80 -43.21 0.58
C GLU A 307 11.55 -43.72 -0.14
N GLN A 308 11.56 -44.96 -0.66
CA GLN A 308 10.36 -45.56 -1.25
C GLN A 308 9.26 -45.80 -0.21
N LEU A 309 9.60 -46.23 1.01
CA LEU A 309 8.63 -46.43 2.09
C LEU A 309 7.95 -45.12 2.55
N PHE A 310 8.63 -43.98 2.49
CA PHE A 310 8.05 -42.69 2.84
C PHE A 310 7.36 -41.98 1.65
N LYS A 311 7.63 -42.38 0.40
CA LYS A 311 6.80 -42.02 -0.77
C LYS A 311 5.49 -42.79 -0.87
N THR A 312 5.23 -43.76 0.02
CA THR A 312 4.02 -44.59 0.01
C THR A 312 3.20 -44.48 1.31
N GLY A 313 2.09 -43.75 1.27
CA GLY A 313 1.09 -43.77 2.35
C GLY A 313 0.30 -42.46 2.47
N GLY A 314 -0.92 -42.45 1.93
CA GLY A 314 -1.78 -41.26 1.95
C GLY A 314 -2.20 -40.87 3.37
N SER A 315 -1.57 -39.85 3.94
CA SER A 315 -1.98 -39.24 5.22
C SER A 315 -2.76 -37.95 4.99
N MET A 316 -3.72 -37.69 5.88
CA MET A 316 -4.33 -36.37 6.11
C MET A 316 -3.27 -35.38 6.65
N SER A 317 -3.45 -34.09 6.36
CA SER A 317 -2.67 -33.00 6.98
C SER A 317 -3.36 -32.49 8.26
N ASN A 318 -2.83 -31.45 8.90
CA ASN A 318 -3.41 -30.91 10.14
C ASN A 318 -4.74 -30.18 9.92
N LEU A 319 -5.55 -30.09 10.99
CA LEU A 319 -6.87 -29.46 11.01
C LEU A 319 -7.23 -28.97 12.41
N THR A 320 -8.27 -28.15 12.53
CA THR A 320 -8.94 -27.90 13.81
C THR A 320 -10.40 -28.35 13.82
N LEU A 321 -10.95 -28.63 15.00
CA LEU A 321 -12.38 -28.90 15.17
C LEU A 321 -12.99 -28.22 16.42
N LYS A 322 -14.29 -27.95 16.36
CA LYS A 322 -15.14 -27.42 17.44
C LYS A 322 -16.27 -28.41 17.70
N LEU A 323 -16.43 -28.80 18.97
CA LEU A 323 -17.57 -29.58 19.43
C LEU A 323 -18.71 -28.62 19.79
N ASN A 324 -19.90 -28.83 19.22
CA ASN A 324 -21.14 -28.12 19.53
C ASN A 324 -22.21 -29.13 20.00
N PRO A 325 -23.28 -28.75 20.70
CA PRO A 325 -24.39 -29.66 21.00
C PRO A 325 -25.09 -30.27 19.76
N GLN A 326 -24.97 -29.62 18.61
CA GLN A 326 -25.53 -30.08 17.32
C GLN A 326 -24.64 -31.09 16.58
N GLY A 327 -23.34 -31.16 16.92
CA GLY A 327 -22.35 -31.95 16.17
C GLY A 327 -20.95 -31.32 16.18
N VAL A 328 -20.08 -31.83 15.31
CA VAL A 328 -18.69 -31.38 15.16
C VAL A 328 -18.56 -30.47 13.94
N SER A 329 -18.00 -29.28 14.11
CA SER A 329 -17.52 -28.44 13.00
C SER A 329 -16.01 -28.64 12.82
N LEU A 330 -15.56 -28.92 11.61
CA LEU A 330 -14.15 -29.12 11.26
C LEU A 330 -13.66 -28.08 10.26
N ASN A 331 -12.41 -27.67 10.44
CA ASN A 331 -11.66 -26.79 9.57
C ASN A 331 -10.63 -27.62 8.78
N MET A 332 -11.03 -28.08 7.60
CA MET A 332 -10.26 -28.98 6.74
C MET A 332 -9.70 -28.29 5.49
N ILE A 333 -9.58 -26.95 5.51
CA ILE A 333 -9.20 -26.08 4.39
C ILE A 333 -7.99 -26.59 3.57
N THR A 334 -6.96 -27.12 4.22
CA THR A 334 -5.82 -27.80 3.58
C THR A 334 -5.61 -29.25 4.07
N ALA A 335 -6.54 -29.80 4.85
CA ALA A 335 -6.35 -31.08 5.56
C ALA A 335 -6.41 -32.31 4.64
N ILE A 336 -7.14 -32.21 3.52
CA ILE A 336 -7.15 -33.23 2.46
C ILE A 336 -6.29 -32.74 1.28
N PRO A 337 -5.14 -33.38 1.01
CA PRO A 337 -4.32 -33.06 -0.15
C PRO A 337 -5.03 -33.32 -1.48
N ASN A 338 -4.61 -32.57 -2.49
CA ASN A 338 -4.96 -32.78 -3.88
C ASN A 338 -4.14 -33.94 -4.45
N VAL A 339 -4.75 -34.79 -5.29
CA VAL A 339 -4.04 -35.91 -5.92
C VAL A 339 -3.00 -35.38 -6.91
N GLY A 340 -3.43 -34.63 -7.91
CA GLY A 340 -2.57 -34.02 -8.93
C GLY A 340 -3.27 -32.91 -9.71
N ARG A 341 -2.58 -32.35 -10.71
CA ARG A 341 -3.04 -31.20 -11.51
C ARG A 341 -2.72 -31.32 -13.00
N SER A 342 -3.44 -30.58 -13.85
CA SER A 342 -3.14 -30.50 -15.29
C SER A 342 -1.75 -29.92 -15.56
N PRO A 343 -1.01 -30.42 -16.58
CA PRO A 343 0.26 -29.82 -16.97
C PRO A 343 0.05 -28.40 -17.54
N ASP A 344 -0.95 -28.23 -18.40
CA ASP A 344 -1.36 -26.94 -18.96
C ASP A 344 -2.21 -26.14 -17.98
N ALA A 345 -2.18 -24.80 -18.08
CA ALA A 345 -2.93 -23.89 -17.23
C ALA A 345 -4.11 -23.24 -17.98
N GLU A 346 -5.33 -23.42 -17.46
CA GLU A 346 -6.54 -22.78 -17.97
C GLU A 346 -6.76 -21.42 -17.28
N ALA A 347 -6.79 -20.33 -18.06
CA ALA A 347 -6.89 -18.96 -17.55
C ALA A 347 -5.89 -18.66 -16.41
N GLY A 348 -4.65 -19.14 -16.54
CA GLY A 348 -3.55 -18.90 -15.60
C GLY A 348 -3.45 -19.84 -14.39
N ILE A 349 -4.31 -20.86 -14.25
CA ILE A 349 -4.22 -21.86 -13.16
C ILE A 349 -4.30 -23.28 -13.71
N HIS A 350 -3.55 -24.20 -13.09
CA HIS A 350 -3.59 -25.63 -13.41
C HIS A 350 -4.80 -26.29 -12.74
N LYS A 351 -5.61 -27.03 -13.49
CA LYS A 351 -6.82 -27.67 -12.97
C LYS A 351 -6.47 -28.84 -12.05
N ILE A 352 -6.87 -28.78 -10.78
CA ILE A 352 -6.81 -29.92 -9.85
C ILE A 352 -7.75 -31.04 -10.33
N PHE A 353 -7.24 -32.28 -10.34
CA PHE A 353 -8.02 -33.44 -10.75
C PHE A 353 -9.04 -33.88 -9.68
N SER A 354 -8.57 -34.09 -8.44
CA SER A 354 -9.40 -34.52 -7.32
C SER A 354 -8.72 -34.29 -5.97
N LYS A 355 -9.53 -34.35 -4.91
CA LYS A 355 -9.06 -34.60 -3.54
C LYS A 355 -8.68 -36.08 -3.36
N LEU A 356 -7.76 -36.33 -2.44
CA LEU A 356 -7.39 -37.67 -2.00
C LEU A 356 -8.56 -38.38 -1.31
N ASP A 357 -8.97 -39.53 -1.83
CA ASP A 357 -9.90 -40.44 -1.14
C ASP A 357 -9.18 -41.18 0.02
N LEU A 358 -9.82 -41.19 1.18
CA LEU A 358 -9.38 -41.84 2.42
C LEU A 358 -10.48 -42.76 3.00
N GLY A 359 -11.58 -42.97 2.26
CA GLY A 359 -12.80 -43.65 2.71
C GLY A 359 -13.58 -42.87 3.77
N ASP A 360 -14.37 -43.58 4.57
CA ASP A 360 -14.98 -43.03 5.78
C ASP A 360 -13.90 -42.57 6.77
N LEU A 361 -13.99 -41.32 7.23
CA LEU A 361 -13.12 -40.76 8.28
C LEU A 361 -13.85 -40.77 9.62
N GLU A 362 -13.45 -41.66 10.52
CA GLU A 362 -14.02 -41.82 11.85
C GLU A 362 -13.33 -40.91 12.87
N ILE A 363 -14.05 -39.95 13.45
CA ILE A 363 -13.57 -39.17 14.60
C ILE A 363 -13.78 -40.02 15.86
N ARG A 364 -12.71 -40.25 16.63
CA ARG A 364 -12.74 -41.05 17.87
C ARG A 364 -12.04 -40.38 19.05
N THR A 365 -12.39 -40.81 20.26
CA THR A 365 -11.55 -40.56 21.45
C THR A 365 -10.28 -41.41 21.40
N VAL A 366 -9.20 -40.87 21.98
CA VAL A 366 -7.88 -41.53 21.98
C VAL A 366 -7.82 -42.72 22.93
N ASP A 367 -8.39 -42.58 24.14
CA ASP A 367 -8.19 -43.56 25.22
C ASP A 367 -9.32 -44.58 25.28
N SER A 368 -10.59 -44.14 25.21
CA SER A 368 -11.76 -45.03 25.17
C SER A 368 -12.08 -45.60 23.77
N ASN A 369 -11.42 -45.10 22.71
CA ASN A 369 -11.63 -45.50 21.30
C ASN A 369 -13.11 -45.39 20.87
N ARG A 370 -13.88 -44.50 21.49
CA ARG A 370 -15.31 -44.29 21.25
C ARG A 370 -15.52 -43.49 19.98
N LEU A 371 -16.52 -43.89 19.18
CA LEU A 371 -16.89 -43.18 17.95
C LEU A 371 -17.68 -41.91 18.29
N VAL A 372 -17.19 -40.75 17.83
CA VAL A 372 -17.83 -39.45 18.03
C VAL A 372 -18.69 -39.10 16.81
N GLY A 373 -18.13 -39.24 15.60
CA GLY A 373 -18.78 -38.94 14.33
C GLY A 373 -18.04 -39.55 13.14
N VAL A 374 -18.65 -39.52 11.95
CA VAL A 374 -18.04 -39.99 10.69
C VAL A 374 -18.19 -38.91 9.62
N ILE A 375 -17.12 -38.65 8.87
CA ILE A 375 -17.11 -37.80 7.67
C ILE A 375 -17.08 -38.72 6.44
N LYS A 376 -17.99 -38.52 5.51
CA LYS A 376 -18.09 -39.28 4.25
C LYS A 376 -17.20 -38.70 3.14
N PRO A 377 -16.75 -39.49 2.15
CA PRO A 377 -15.99 -38.98 0.99
C PRO A 377 -16.67 -37.79 0.30
N GLU A 378 -17.98 -37.88 0.06
CA GLU A 378 -18.81 -36.82 -0.49
C GLU A 378 -18.90 -35.53 0.35
N GLN A 379 -18.40 -35.51 1.60
CA GLN A 379 -18.29 -34.32 2.44
C GLN A 379 -16.89 -33.69 2.46
N TYR A 380 -15.89 -34.33 1.85
CA TYR A 380 -14.52 -33.80 1.76
C TYR A 380 -13.89 -33.92 0.36
N ASN A 381 -14.65 -34.39 -0.63
CA ASN A 381 -14.25 -34.40 -2.04
C ASN A 381 -14.02 -32.98 -2.60
N LYS A 382 -13.62 -32.86 -3.87
CA LYS A 382 -13.33 -31.53 -4.45
C LYS A 382 -14.57 -30.63 -4.47
N GLU A 383 -15.74 -31.15 -4.81
CA GLU A 383 -16.99 -30.38 -4.93
C GLU A 383 -17.43 -29.78 -3.58
N ALA A 384 -17.40 -30.57 -2.51
CA ALA A 384 -17.67 -30.11 -1.14
C ALA A 384 -16.58 -29.15 -0.62
N HIS A 385 -15.30 -29.45 -0.90
CA HIS A 385 -14.18 -28.59 -0.51
C HIS A 385 -14.22 -27.23 -1.21
N ASP A 386 -14.54 -27.19 -2.51
CA ASP A 386 -14.77 -25.96 -3.27
C ASP A 386 -15.90 -25.17 -2.61
N LEU A 387 -17.08 -25.79 -2.46
CA LEU A 387 -18.32 -25.16 -1.99
C LEU A 387 -18.21 -24.49 -0.61
N THR A 388 -17.53 -25.12 0.36
CA THR A 388 -17.40 -24.60 1.74
C THR A 388 -15.98 -24.14 2.11
N SER A 389 -15.06 -24.06 1.14
CA SER A 389 -13.63 -23.86 1.39
C SER A 389 -13.03 -24.84 2.41
N GLY A 390 -13.57 -26.07 2.45
CA GLY A 390 -13.15 -27.13 3.37
C GLY A 390 -13.64 -27.01 4.81
N LEU A 391 -14.67 -26.20 5.11
CA LEU A 391 -15.38 -26.31 6.38
C LEU A 391 -16.43 -27.43 6.31
N VAL A 392 -16.42 -28.34 7.29
CA VAL A 392 -17.29 -29.53 7.30
C VAL A 392 -18.01 -29.64 8.64
N ASP A 393 -19.33 -29.71 8.63
CA ASP A 393 -20.16 -29.95 9.82
C ASP A 393 -20.73 -31.39 9.77
N ILE A 394 -20.57 -32.16 10.86
CA ILE A 394 -21.12 -33.53 10.99
C ILE A 394 -21.91 -33.72 12.29
N SER A 395 -23.00 -34.48 12.25
CA SER A 395 -23.72 -34.91 13.45
C SER A 395 -22.96 -35.98 14.24
N TYR A 396 -23.27 -36.11 15.53
CA TYR A 396 -22.76 -37.20 16.37
C TYR A 396 -23.38 -38.56 16.04
N CYS A 397 -22.66 -39.64 16.34
CA CYS A 397 -23.18 -41.01 16.25
C CYS A 397 -24.05 -41.40 17.47
N ASP A 398 -23.71 -40.89 18.65
CA ASP A 398 -24.45 -41.05 19.91
C ASP A 398 -25.12 -39.71 20.30
N ARG A 399 -25.92 -39.68 21.38
CA ARG A 399 -26.43 -38.42 21.95
C ARG A 399 -25.29 -37.61 22.59
N TRP A 400 -25.39 -36.28 22.54
CA TRP A 400 -24.38 -35.38 23.11
C TRP A 400 -24.17 -35.62 24.60
N GLU A 401 -25.26 -35.84 25.36
CA GLU A 401 -25.20 -36.11 26.81
C GLU A 401 -24.40 -37.36 27.15
N ASP A 402 -24.46 -38.39 26.29
CA ASP A 402 -23.72 -39.63 26.50
C ASP A 402 -22.23 -39.49 26.10
N LEU A 403 -21.90 -38.62 25.12
CA LEU A 403 -20.55 -38.41 24.61
C LEU A 403 -19.73 -37.38 25.39
N ARG A 404 -20.40 -36.40 25.99
CA ARG A 404 -19.79 -35.15 26.46
C ARG A 404 -18.60 -35.36 27.41
N GLU A 405 -18.76 -36.20 28.43
CA GLU A 405 -17.74 -36.42 29.45
C GLU A 405 -16.49 -37.13 28.89
N ASP A 406 -16.67 -38.07 27.95
CA ASP A 406 -15.57 -38.71 27.21
C ASP A 406 -14.77 -37.65 26.44
N VAL A 407 -15.44 -36.82 25.63
CA VAL A 407 -14.76 -35.89 24.71
C VAL A 407 -14.19 -34.65 25.40
N GLU A 408 -14.76 -34.16 26.50
CA GLU A 408 -14.18 -33.06 27.30
C GLU A 408 -12.88 -33.50 28.02
N ASN A 409 -12.76 -34.79 28.37
CA ASN A 409 -11.65 -35.31 29.19
C ASN A 409 -10.53 -36.02 28.41
N GLN A 410 -10.79 -36.52 27.20
CA GLN A 410 -9.81 -37.25 26.37
C GLN A 410 -9.42 -36.48 25.11
N GLY A 411 -8.19 -36.69 24.63
CA GLY A 411 -7.79 -36.27 23.29
C GLY A 411 -8.59 -36.98 22.19
N LEU A 412 -8.65 -36.37 21.01
CA LEU A 412 -9.31 -36.93 19.82
C LEU A 412 -8.32 -37.42 18.75
N CYS A 413 -8.79 -38.28 17.85
CA CYS A 413 -8.08 -38.69 16.65
C CYS A 413 -9.06 -38.91 15.48
N ILE A 414 -8.53 -38.98 14.26
CA ILE A 414 -9.28 -39.42 13.08
C ILE A 414 -8.63 -40.67 12.51
N ILE A 415 -9.45 -41.71 12.31
CA ILE A 415 -9.08 -42.97 11.64
C ILE A 415 -9.64 -42.94 10.23
N GLY A 416 -8.84 -43.29 9.23
CA GLY A 416 -9.25 -43.46 7.84
C GLY A 416 -8.65 -44.72 7.23
N THR A 417 -8.98 -44.99 5.97
CA THR A 417 -8.51 -46.18 5.25
C THR A 417 -7.40 -45.82 4.26
N VAL A 418 -6.22 -46.41 4.43
CA VAL A 418 -5.04 -46.16 3.59
C VAL A 418 -4.55 -47.48 3.02
N ALA A 419 -4.55 -47.61 1.69
CA ALA A 419 -4.22 -48.86 0.98
C ALA A 419 -5.02 -50.10 1.47
N GLY A 420 -6.24 -49.90 1.96
CA GLY A 420 -7.11 -50.95 2.50
C GLY A 420 -6.98 -51.20 4.02
N GLU A 421 -6.04 -50.55 4.72
CA GLU A 421 -5.88 -50.67 6.17
C GLU A 421 -6.48 -49.46 6.91
N ARG A 422 -7.25 -49.71 7.99
CA ARG A 422 -7.68 -48.66 8.92
C ARG A 422 -6.49 -48.20 9.78
N ARG A 423 -6.11 -46.93 9.67
CA ARG A 423 -4.97 -46.31 10.38
C ARG A 423 -5.37 -44.96 10.97
N VAL A 424 -4.79 -44.59 12.11
CA VAL A 424 -4.92 -43.22 12.65
C VAL A 424 -4.15 -42.27 11.73
N LEU A 425 -4.83 -41.27 11.17
CA LEU A 425 -4.24 -40.30 10.25
C LEU A 425 -3.73 -39.07 11.00
N VAL A 426 -4.57 -38.54 11.89
CA VAL A 426 -4.26 -37.42 12.77
C VAL A 426 -4.69 -37.71 14.21
N LYS A 427 -3.94 -37.17 15.17
CA LYS A 427 -4.23 -37.19 16.61
C LYS A 427 -4.08 -35.79 17.19
N GLU A 428 -4.87 -35.46 18.19
CA GLU A 428 -4.87 -34.14 18.82
C GLU A 428 -3.55 -33.81 19.53
N LYS A 429 -3.11 -32.57 19.36
CA LYS A 429 -2.09 -31.94 20.18
C LYS A 429 -2.79 -31.24 21.35
N GLU A 430 -3.02 -31.99 22.42
CA GLU A 430 -3.88 -31.55 23.53
C GLU A 430 -3.46 -30.26 24.24
N ILE A 431 -2.18 -29.85 24.13
CA ILE A 431 -1.72 -28.51 24.53
C ILE A 431 -1.28 -27.76 23.27
N ASN A 432 -2.08 -26.79 22.83
CA ASN A 432 -1.70 -25.85 21.78
C ASN A 432 -1.22 -24.54 22.43
N LEU A 433 -0.01 -24.11 22.07
CA LEU A 433 0.60 -22.86 22.51
C LEU A 433 0.86 -22.01 21.27
N GLN A 434 0.43 -20.75 21.28
CA GLN A 434 0.54 -19.84 20.13
C GLN A 434 0.72 -18.40 20.60
N VAL A 435 1.14 -17.54 19.68
CA VAL A 435 1.11 -16.07 19.81
C VAL A 435 0.27 -15.51 18.67
N ASP A 436 -0.30 -14.32 18.86
CA ASP A 436 -1.03 -13.64 17.79
C ASP A 436 -0.09 -12.87 16.86
N ASP A 437 0.90 -12.16 17.41
CA ASP A 437 1.90 -11.40 16.66
C ASP A 437 3.08 -12.30 16.28
N ALA A 438 2.84 -13.11 15.25
CA ALA A 438 3.74 -14.17 14.82
C ALA A 438 4.87 -13.72 13.88
N CYS A 439 4.89 -12.46 13.42
CA CYS A 439 5.94 -11.87 12.59
C CYS A 439 6.38 -10.54 13.22
N LEU A 440 7.67 -10.39 13.50
CA LEU A 440 8.20 -9.32 14.35
C LEU A 440 9.47 -8.71 13.73
N PHE A 441 9.49 -7.38 13.65
CA PHE A 441 10.66 -6.59 13.27
C PHE A 441 11.09 -5.78 14.49
N VAL A 442 12.36 -5.87 14.88
CA VAL A 442 12.89 -5.34 16.15
C VAL A 442 14.14 -4.50 15.84
N GLU A 443 14.16 -3.24 16.27
CA GLU A 443 15.36 -2.40 16.14
C GLU A 443 16.47 -2.88 17.08
N PHE A 444 17.74 -2.64 16.74
CA PHE A 444 18.85 -3.01 17.60
C PHE A 444 18.88 -2.13 18.87
N PRO A 445 19.21 -2.62 20.08
CA PRO A 445 19.19 -1.78 21.28
C PRO A 445 20.18 -0.61 21.19
N ASN A 446 19.73 0.60 21.51
CA ASN A 446 20.58 1.79 21.53
C ASN A 446 21.20 1.99 22.93
N PHE A 447 22.26 1.23 23.21
CA PHE A 447 22.97 1.30 24.48
C PHE A 447 23.59 2.67 24.79
N SER A 448 23.78 3.55 23.80
CA SER A 448 24.32 4.91 24.04
C SER A 448 23.27 5.88 24.59
N LYS A 449 22.00 5.70 24.21
CA LYS A 449 20.85 6.48 24.70
C LYS A 449 20.09 5.80 25.85
N GLY A 450 20.29 4.50 26.04
CA GLY A 450 19.60 3.69 27.06
C GLY A 450 18.27 3.11 26.58
N GLU A 451 18.03 3.08 25.27
CA GLU A 451 16.80 2.57 24.65
C GLU A 451 17.00 1.06 24.38
N ASP A 452 16.25 0.18 25.05
CA ASP A 452 16.45 -1.27 24.94
C ASP A 452 15.80 -1.91 23.70
N ASN A 453 14.89 -1.18 23.05
CA ASN A 453 14.06 -1.60 21.92
C ASN A 453 13.39 -2.97 22.13
N ALA A 454 13.00 -3.24 23.38
CA ALA A 454 12.36 -4.49 23.77
C ALA A 454 10.86 -4.53 23.40
N VAL A 455 10.35 -5.74 23.18
CA VAL A 455 8.98 -6.02 22.75
C VAL A 455 8.35 -7.08 23.66
N GLU A 456 7.15 -6.84 24.15
CA GLU A 456 6.35 -7.80 24.91
C GLU A 456 5.54 -8.71 23.99
N ILE A 457 5.55 -10.03 24.25
CA ILE A 457 4.83 -11.03 23.47
C ILE A 457 3.87 -11.82 24.38
N GLU A 458 2.57 -11.77 24.08
CA GLU A 458 1.57 -12.62 24.75
C GLU A 458 1.52 -14.02 24.12
N VAL A 459 1.81 -15.03 24.94
CA VAL A 459 1.57 -16.43 24.65
C VAL A 459 0.17 -16.84 25.14
N ARG A 460 -0.64 -17.37 24.22
CA ARG A 460 -1.93 -18.01 24.49
C ARG A 460 -1.77 -19.53 24.58
N SER A 461 -2.38 -20.13 25.60
CA SER A 461 -2.39 -21.58 25.84
C SER A 461 -3.79 -22.17 25.87
N PHE A 462 -3.98 -23.25 25.11
CA PHE A 462 -5.24 -23.98 25.00
C PHE A 462 -5.04 -25.45 25.35
N VAL A 463 -5.78 -25.95 26.32
CA VAL A 463 -5.86 -27.38 26.66
C VAL A 463 -7.14 -27.94 26.06
N ARG A 464 -7.02 -28.92 25.17
CA ARG A 464 -8.13 -29.50 24.37
C ARG A 464 -9.07 -28.43 23.76
N GLY A 465 -8.48 -27.35 23.26
CA GLY A 465 -9.17 -26.24 22.60
C GLY A 465 -9.84 -25.21 23.54
N VAL A 466 -9.65 -25.32 24.86
CA VAL A 466 -10.19 -24.39 25.89
C VAL A 466 -9.02 -23.59 26.51
N PRO A 467 -9.17 -22.28 26.81
CA PRO A 467 -8.07 -21.47 27.33
C PRO A 467 -7.78 -21.89 28.77
N GLN A 468 -6.55 -22.32 29.06
CA GLN A 468 -6.23 -22.93 30.36
C GLN A 468 -4.74 -22.78 30.71
N SER A 469 -4.47 -22.65 32.01
CA SER A 469 -3.13 -22.52 32.57
C SER A 469 -2.24 -23.75 32.29
N VAL A 470 -1.07 -23.50 31.71
CA VAL A 470 0.06 -24.42 31.56
C VAL A 470 1.19 -23.92 32.47
N GLN A 471 1.73 -24.81 33.31
CA GLN A 471 2.69 -24.46 34.36
C GLN A 471 4.08 -24.08 33.80
N SER A 472 4.52 -24.77 32.77
CA SER A 472 5.83 -24.61 32.14
C SER A 472 5.66 -24.45 30.63
N VAL A 473 6.10 -23.31 30.10
CA VAL A 473 6.16 -23.00 28.68
C VAL A 473 7.57 -22.53 28.36
N TYR A 474 8.25 -23.24 27.46
CA TYR A 474 9.66 -23.02 27.14
C TYR A 474 9.77 -22.19 25.86
N ILE A 475 10.49 -21.08 25.94
CA ILE A 475 10.73 -20.14 24.84
C ILE A 475 12.20 -20.26 24.40
N ASN A 476 12.43 -20.72 23.17
CA ASN A 476 13.76 -21.08 22.65
C ASN A 476 13.96 -20.51 21.23
N GLN A 477 15.15 -19.99 20.90
CA GLN A 477 15.41 -19.36 19.59
C GLN A 477 16.20 -20.27 18.64
N PHE A 478 15.85 -20.24 17.36
CA PHE A 478 16.53 -20.99 16.29
C PHE A 478 16.87 -20.00 15.18
N TYR A 479 18.13 -19.60 15.07
CA TYR A 479 18.57 -18.68 14.02
C TYR A 479 18.56 -19.39 12.65
N ASN A 480 18.46 -18.65 11.55
CA ASN A 480 18.53 -19.24 10.21
C ASN A 480 19.96 -19.26 9.66
N PRO A 481 20.64 -20.41 9.48
CA PRO A 481 22.01 -20.41 8.97
C PRO A 481 22.14 -19.96 7.50
N ARG A 482 21.04 -19.92 6.74
CA ARG A 482 20.99 -19.38 5.37
C ARG A 482 20.95 -17.84 5.34
N ALA A 483 20.64 -17.19 6.46
CA ALA A 483 20.71 -15.74 6.62
C ALA A 483 22.13 -15.21 6.86
N PHE A 484 23.10 -16.12 7.07
CA PHE A 484 24.49 -15.81 7.38
C PHE A 484 25.47 -16.53 6.41
N PRO A 485 25.50 -16.14 5.11
CA PRO A 485 26.39 -16.74 4.11
C PRO A 485 27.87 -16.46 4.39
N GLN A 486 28.20 -15.35 5.05
CA GLN A 486 29.54 -14.97 5.45
C GLN A 486 30.21 -15.99 6.38
N LEU A 487 29.45 -16.73 7.20
CA LEU A 487 29.99 -17.81 8.04
C LEU A 487 30.55 -18.97 7.21
N ARG A 488 29.85 -19.37 6.14
CA ARG A 488 30.35 -20.37 5.17
C ARG A 488 31.60 -19.86 4.44
N TYR A 489 31.64 -18.57 4.07
CA TYR A 489 32.80 -17.99 3.37
C TYR A 489 34.03 -17.80 4.25
N GLN A 490 33.86 -17.46 5.53
CA GLN A 490 34.94 -17.39 6.51
C GLN A 490 35.61 -18.77 6.64
N PHE A 491 34.82 -19.81 6.93
CA PHE A 491 35.36 -21.16 7.07
C PHE A 491 35.98 -21.71 5.77
N SER A 492 35.47 -21.35 4.58
CA SER A 492 36.05 -21.81 3.32
C SER A 492 37.51 -21.37 3.07
N LYS A 493 38.08 -20.54 3.96
CA LYS A 493 39.47 -20.09 3.95
C LYS A 493 40.34 -20.82 5.00
N GLU A 494 39.76 -21.71 5.80
CA GLU A 494 40.40 -22.48 6.87
C GLU A 494 40.34 -23.98 6.56
N GLU A 495 41.40 -24.73 6.89
CA GLU A 495 41.46 -26.18 6.60
C GLU A 495 40.70 -27.00 7.65
N GLY A 496 39.51 -27.49 7.32
CA GLY A 496 38.74 -28.38 8.19
C GLY A 496 37.37 -28.81 7.64
N CYS A 497 36.48 -29.24 8.54
CA CYS A 497 35.07 -29.52 8.24
C CYS A 497 34.21 -28.36 8.78
N PHE A 498 33.33 -27.78 7.95
CA PHE A 498 32.54 -26.62 8.39
C PHE A 498 31.38 -27.06 9.28
N HIS A 499 31.29 -26.44 10.44
CA HIS A 499 30.23 -26.62 11.41
C HIS A 499 29.65 -25.25 11.74
N TYR A 500 28.33 -25.08 11.58
CA TYR A 500 27.64 -23.85 11.96
C TYR A 500 27.63 -23.68 13.50
N PRO A 501 27.64 -22.44 14.03
CA PRO A 501 27.41 -22.17 15.45
C PRO A 501 26.14 -22.82 16.01
N LYS A 502 26.11 -23.05 17.32
CA LYS A 502 24.93 -23.55 18.02
C LYS A 502 23.88 -22.46 18.26
N ASN A 503 22.65 -22.87 18.59
CA ASN A 503 21.55 -21.95 18.88
C ASN A 503 21.81 -21.08 20.13
N SER A 504 22.52 -21.60 21.16
CA SER A 504 22.97 -20.77 22.29
C SER A 504 24.26 -19.98 22.03
N GLU A 505 25.04 -20.31 21.00
CA GLU A 505 26.28 -19.59 20.64
C GLU A 505 26.01 -18.37 19.75
N LEU A 506 25.02 -18.44 18.85
CA LEU A 506 24.61 -17.34 17.98
C LEU A 506 23.20 -16.87 18.32
N GLN A 507 23.08 -16.14 19.42
CA GLN A 507 21.84 -15.52 19.87
C GLN A 507 21.52 -14.29 19.00
N ILE A 508 20.29 -14.25 18.48
CA ILE A 508 19.74 -13.16 17.65
C ILE A 508 18.90 -12.24 18.54
N VAL A 509 18.18 -12.80 19.49
CA VAL A 509 17.46 -12.07 20.55
C VAL A 509 17.93 -12.49 21.93
N GLU A 510 17.70 -11.64 22.92
CA GLU A 510 17.67 -12.06 24.32
C GLU A 510 16.21 -12.09 24.80
N LEU A 511 15.92 -13.00 25.73
CA LEU A 511 14.57 -13.32 26.22
C LEU A 511 14.52 -13.17 27.74
N LYS A 512 13.50 -12.46 28.24
CA LYS A 512 13.21 -12.28 29.67
C LYS A 512 11.79 -12.76 29.96
N PRO A 513 11.54 -13.58 30.99
CA PRO A 513 10.18 -13.94 31.38
C PRO A 513 9.41 -12.70 31.88
N GLY A 514 8.10 -12.67 31.64
CA GLY A 514 7.22 -11.59 32.12
C GLY A 514 7.18 -10.33 31.25
N LEU A 515 6.57 -9.29 31.79
CA LEU A 515 6.39 -7.96 31.16
C LEU A 515 7.66 -7.11 31.28
N GLN A 516 7.81 -6.05 30.47
CA GLN A 516 9.02 -5.23 30.39
C GLN A 516 9.34 -4.56 31.75
N GLU A 517 8.32 -4.09 32.48
CA GLU A 517 8.47 -3.51 33.83
C GLU A 517 8.88 -4.52 34.92
N GLU A 518 8.70 -5.82 34.70
CA GLU A 518 8.99 -6.86 35.70
C GLU A 518 10.49 -7.14 35.80
N LYS A 519 10.97 -7.40 37.03
CA LYS A 519 12.39 -7.67 37.28
C LYS A 519 12.77 -9.09 36.84
N GLY A 520 13.70 -9.19 35.89
CA GLY A 520 14.32 -10.43 35.45
C GLY A 520 15.52 -10.15 34.54
N ASP A 521 16.38 -11.15 34.38
CA ASP A 521 17.55 -11.08 33.52
C ASP A 521 17.23 -11.57 32.10
N PHE A 522 17.81 -10.91 31.09
CA PHE A 522 17.74 -11.33 29.70
C PHE A 522 18.68 -12.52 29.43
N ASN A 523 18.19 -13.56 28.73
CA ASN A 523 18.85 -14.86 28.55
C ASN A 523 18.64 -15.43 27.13
N SER A 524 19.37 -16.49 26.76
CA SER A 524 19.25 -17.15 25.43
C SER A 524 17.93 -17.89 25.21
N SER A 525 17.24 -18.23 26.29
CA SER A 525 15.96 -18.93 26.39
C SER A 525 15.27 -18.52 27.70
N CYS A 526 13.96 -18.73 27.83
CA CYS A 526 13.28 -18.54 29.12
C CYS A 526 12.13 -19.54 29.33
N GLU A 527 11.71 -19.71 30.59
CA GLU A 527 10.52 -20.47 30.98
C GLU A 527 9.48 -19.51 31.56
N ILE A 528 8.25 -19.61 31.08
CA ILE A 528 7.10 -18.83 31.57
C ILE A 528 5.96 -19.76 31.97
N SER A 529 4.95 -19.22 32.65
CA SER A 529 3.69 -19.90 32.92
C SER A 529 2.52 -19.10 32.35
N THR A 530 1.37 -19.74 32.16
CA THR A 530 0.14 -19.09 31.70
C THR A 530 -0.94 -19.14 32.79
N ASN A 531 -1.71 -18.06 32.90
CA ASN A 531 -2.76 -17.89 33.90
C ASN A 531 -4.00 -18.75 33.60
N LYS A 532 -5.04 -18.67 34.45
CA LYS A 532 -6.26 -19.50 34.31
C LYS A 532 -7.03 -19.25 33.01
N GLN A 533 -6.85 -18.08 32.39
CA GLN A 533 -7.41 -17.68 31.10
C GLN A 533 -6.51 -18.08 29.92
N GLY A 534 -5.44 -18.84 30.17
CA GLY A 534 -4.48 -19.27 29.17
C GLY A 534 -3.64 -18.13 28.58
N ARG A 535 -3.28 -17.11 29.38
CA ARG A 535 -2.46 -15.97 28.96
C ARG A 535 -1.16 -15.89 29.77
N GLY A 536 -0.03 -15.65 29.11
CA GLY A 536 1.28 -15.47 29.72
C GLY A 536 2.18 -14.61 28.83
N TRP A 537 3.27 -14.07 29.37
CA TRP A 537 4.08 -13.07 28.67
C TRP A 537 5.58 -13.35 28.78
N PHE A 538 6.32 -13.01 27.73
CA PHE A 538 7.76 -12.81 27.76
C PHE A 538 8.13 -11.52 27.04
N THR A 539 9.24 -10.92 27.45
CA THR A 539 9.85 -9.76 26.79
C THR A 539 11.03 -10.25 25.95
N LEU A 540 11.20 -9.74 24.73
CA LEU A 540 12.38 -9.98 23.89
C LEU A 540 13.07 -8.68 23.51
N ARG A 541 14.36 -8.71 23.22
CA ARG A 541 15.11 -7.59 22.60
C ARG A 541 16.17 -8.10 21.64
N GLY A 542 16.69 -7.25 20.76
CA GLY A 542 17.80 -7.62 19.87
C GLY A 542 19.08 -7.97 20.66
N ALA A 543 19.74 -9.06 20.28
CA ALA A 543 21.09 -9.43 20.73
C ALA A 543 22.12 -9.29 19.60
N LYS A 544 21.70 -9.68 18.38
CA LYS A 544 22.49 -9.57 17.15
C LYS A 544 21.54 -9.40 15.97
N ALA A 545 21.89 -8.52 15.04
CA ALA A 545 21.16 -8.34 13.79
C ALA A 545 21.07 -9.66 12.99
N GLY A 546 19.92 -9.92 12.35
CA GLY A 546 19.65 -11.16 11.63
C GLY A 546 18.26 -11.74 11.88
N THR A 547 18.08 -13.04 11.60
CA THR A 547 16.77 -13.73 11.67
C THR A 547 16.76 -14.96 12.57
N CYS A 548 15.64 -15.17 13.27
CA CYS A 548 15.37 -16.41 13.98
C CYS A 548 13.88 -16.78 14.02
N LYS A 549 13.59 -18.05 14.33
CA LYS A 549 12.27 -18.52 14.79
C LYS A 549 12.31 -18.73 16.30
N ILE A 550 11.34 -18.20 17.02
CA ILE A 550 11.15 -18.49 18.45
C ILE A 550 10.15 -19.63 18.57
N LEU A 551 10.59 -20.78 19.09
CA LEU A 551 9.76 -21.92 19.43
C LEU A 551 9.13 -21.73 20.81
N ILE A 552 7.83 -22.02 20.89
CA ILE A 552 7.02 -22.02 22.11
C ILE A 552 6.57 -23.47 22.35
N SER A 553 7.13 -24.15 23.36
CA SER A 553 6.83 -25.56 23.62
C SER A 553 6.31 -25.84 25.02
N SER A 554 5.57 -26.95 25.16
CA SER A 554 5.02 -27.44 26.44
C SER A 554 5.99 -28.35 27.19
N SER A 555 7.10 -28.72 26.56
CA SER A 555 8.19 -29.50 27.14
C SER A 555 9.49 -29.27 26.37
N LEU A 556 10.62 -29.35 27.07
CA LEU A 556 11.97 -29.42 26.47
C LEU A 556 12.11 -30.61 25.49
N ASN A 557 11.37 -31.70 25.73
CA ASN A 557 11.35 -32.88 24.86
C ASN A 557 10.60 -32.66 23.52
N GLU A 558 9.95 -31.51 23.31
CA GLU A 558 9.38 -31.14 22.01
C GLU A 558 10.40 -30.42 21.09
N ILE A 559 11.60 -30.11 21.59
CA ILE A 559 12.68 -29.54 20.76
C ILE A 559 13.18 -30.63 19.79
N PRO A 560 13.15 -30.42 18.46
CA PRO A 560 13.62 -31.43 17.51
C PRO A 560 15.12 -31.68 17.68
N ARG A 561 15.50 -32.95 17.91
CA ARG A 561 16.87 -33.47 18.13
C ARG A 561 17.66 -32.91 19.32
N GLY A 562 17.34 -31.72 19.81
CA GLY A 562 18.01 -31.05 20.92
C GLY A 562 18.45 -29.63 20.52
N TYR A 563 18.69 -28.76 21.50
CA TYR A 563 18.92 -27.34 21.24
C TYR A 563 20.33 -27.03 20.71
N ASP A 564 21.35 -27.68 21.30
CA ASP A 564 22.77 -27.31 21.18
C ASP A 564 23.68 -28.50 20.81
N ASN A 565 23.17 -29.41 19.98
CA ASN A 565 24.00 -30.42 19.35
C ASN A 565 24.83 -29.80 18.21
N LEU A 566 26.02 -30.36 17.95
CA LEU A 566 26.82 -29.93 16.80
C LEU A 566 26.12 -30.37 15.50
N ASP A 567 26.24 -29.54 14.45
CA ASP A 567 25.73 -29.74 13.09
C ASP A 567 24.22 -29.56 12.87
N GLU A 568 23.45 -29.26 13.92
CA GLU A 568 22.00 -29.34 13.82
C GLU A 568 21.28 -27.99 13.63
N ALA A 569 21.98 -26.86 13.53
CA ALA A 569 21.34 -25.54 13.33
C ALA A 569 20.49 -25.49 12.03
N GLU A 570 21.04 -25.90 10.87
CA GLU A 570 20.28 -25.91 9.61
C GLU A 570 19.18 -27.00 9.61
N ILE A 571 19.40 -28.09 10.35
CA ILE A 571 18.45 -29.21 10.48
C ILE A 571 17.26 -28.83 11.37
N THR A 572 17.50 -28.15 12.49
CA THR A 572 16.48 -27.74 13.46
C THR A 572 15.66 -26.55 12.97
N TYR A 573 16.29 -25.60 12.27
CA TYR A 573 15.56 -24.56 11.54
C TYR A 573 14.67 -25.17 10.43
N ASP A 574 15.08 -26.30 9.85
CA ASP A 574 14.29 -27.16 8.94
C ASP A 574 13.67 -26.40 7.75
N ASN A 575 14.46 -25.58 7.04
CA ASN A 575 13.94 -24.74 5.96
C ASN A 575 13.18 -25.52 4.86
N ASP A 576 13.55 -26.76 4.63
CA ASP A 576 13.03 -27.59 3.54
C ASP A 576 11.99 -28.62 4.04
N ASN A 577 11.43 -28.41 5.25
CA ASN A 577 10.40 -29.24 5.90
C ASN A 577 10.72 -30.76 5.97
N LYS A 578 12.00 -31.09 6.15
CA LYS A 578 12.53 -32.46 6.22
C LYS A 578 12.20 -33.14 7.56
N LEU A 579 12.07 -32.39 8.65
CA LEU A 579 11.60 -32.92 9.93
C LEU A 579 10.08 -33.14 9.90
N GLY A 580 9.32 -32.15 9.41
CA GLY A 580 7.85 -32.15 9.43
C GLY A 580 7.25 -31.60 10.72
N PHE A 581 7.98 -30.69 11.40
CA PHE A 581 7.67 -30.22 12.76
C PHE A 581 6.94 -28.87 12.79
N TRP A 582 7.54 -27.83 12.20
CA TRP A 582 7.20 -26.42 12.44
C TRP A 582 5.73 -26.07 12.13
N ASN A 583 5.15 -26.68 11.10
CA ASN A 583 3.75 -26.50 10.68
C ASN A 583 2.71 -26.71 11.82
N THR A 584 3.07 -27.43 12.89
CA THR A 584 2.15 -27.69 14.02
C THR A 584 2.69 -27.23 15.39
N SER A 585 3.74 -26.42 15.38
CA SER A 585 4.37 -25.86 16.58
C SER A 585 3.95 -24.41 16.82
N GLY A 586 3.98 -23.98 18.09
CA GLY A 586 3.87 -22.57 18.41
C GLY A 586 5.16 -21.87 18.03
N PHE A 587 5.10 -20.92 17.10
CA PHE A 587 6.26 -20.10 16.78
C PHE A 587 5.89 -18.69 16.30
N CYS A 588 6.84 -17.78 16.47
CA CYS A 588 6.93 -16.52 15.71
C CYS A 588 8.28 -16.43 14.99
N ALA A 589 8.31 -15.66 13.90
CA ALA A 589 9.52 -15.27 13.19
C ALA A 589 9.94 -13.86 13.63
N VAL A 590 11.23 -13.66 13.86
CA VAL A 590 11.82 -12.39 14.31
C VAL A 590 12.95 -11.97 13.37
N ARG A 591 12.93 -10.71 12.94
CA ARG A 591 14.04 -10.02 12.27
C ARG A 591 14.55 -8.89 13.19
N VAL A 592 15.82 -8.95 13.56
CA VAL A 592 16.52 -7.87 14.27
C VAL A 592 17.26 -7.02 13.23
N MET A 593 17.08 -5.69 13.29
CA MET A 593 17.74 -4.72 12.39
C MET A 593 19.24 -4.58 12.67
N GLY A 594 19.97 -3.94 11.75
CA GLY A 594 21.39 -3.63 11.89
C GLY A 594 21.70 -2.63 13.01
N ASP A 595 22.94 -2.68 13.52
CA ASP A 595 23.48 -1.70 14.49
C ASP A 595 23.95 -0.42 13.77
N ASP A 596 23.00 0.29 13.17
CA ASP A 596 23.23 1.48 12.36
C ASP A 596 23.27 2.78 13.20
N TRP A 597 23.28 2.70 14.54
CA TRP A 597 23.20 3.90 15.41
C TRP A 597 24.32 4.91 15.17
N HIS A 598 25.47 4.47 14.64
CA HIS A 598 26.57 5.33 14.19
C HIS A 598 26.21 6.30 13.04
N LEU A 599 25.07 6.12 12.35
CA LEU A 599 24.55 7.05 11.34
C LEU A 599 23.82 8.26 11.95
N ASP A 600 23.32 8.16 13.19
CA ASP A 600 22.72 9.29 13.90
C ASP A 600 23.77 10.39 14.16
N ASP A 601 25.04 10.02 14.38
CA ASP A 601 26.15 10.92 14.73
C ASP A 601 26.73 11.73 13.55
N ILE A 602 26.39 11.39 12.29
CA ILE A 602 26.91 12.09 11.11
C ILE A 602 26.37 13.54 11.06
N PRO A 603 27.21 14.58 10.92
CA PRO A 603 26.75 15.97 10.83
C PRO A 603 25.76 16.21 9.68
N GLN A 604 24.86 17.17 9.87
CA GLN A 604 23.80 17.49 8.90
C GLN A 604 24.38 17.95 7.56
N GLU A 605 25.43 18.75 7.62
CA GLU A 605 26.17 19.31 6.48
C GLU A 605 26.93 18.26 5.65
N ASP A 606 27.29 17.11 6.24
CA ASP A 606 28.04 16.04 5.57
C ASP A 606 27.13 15.05 4.81
N VAL A 607 25.80 15.16 4.94
CA VAL A 607 24.85 14.23 4.30
C VAL A 607 24.55 14.63 2.85
N ASP A 608 25.31 14.03 1.93
CA ASP A 608 25.14 14.16 0.49
C ASP A 608 24.48 12.92 -0.16
N PHE A 609 24.36 12.92 -1.49
CA PHE A 609 23.81 11.80 -2.25
C PHE A 609 24.69 10.53 -2.18
N ASN A 610 26.02 10.69 -2.22
CA ASN A 610 26.95 9.56 -2.24
C ASN A 610 26.87 8.77 -0.93
N LEU A 611 26.78 9.47 0.20
CA LEU A 611 26.63 8.87 1.53
C LEU A 611 25.33 8.05 1.64
N ILE A 612 24.17 8.62 1.27
CA ILE A 612 22.90 7.86 1.35
C ILE A 612 22.87 6.69 0.36
N TYR A 613 23.54 6.81 -0.79
CA TYR A 613 23.66 5.70 -1.74
C TYR A 613 24.53 4.58 -1.19
N GLU A 614 25.71 4.90 -0.64
CA GLU A 614 26.62 3.90 -0.06
C GLU A 614 26.01 3.20 1.17
N LYS A 615 25.43 3.97 2.10
CA LYS A 615 24.95 3.45 3.39
C LYS A 615 23.53 2.87 3.36
N VAL A 616 22.70 3.24 2.37
CA VAL A 616 21.29 2.83 2.32
C VAL A 616 20.90 2.29 0.94
N LEU A 617 20.96 3.11 -0.11
CA LEU A 617 20.23 2.83 -1.36
C LEU A 617 20.86 1.76 -2.25
N SER A 618 22.20 1.62 -2.23
CA SER A 618 22.94 0.69 -3.09
C SER A 618 22.57 -0.77 -2.89
N PHE A 619 22.18 -1.15 -1.66
CA PHE A 619 21.65 -2.48 -1.36
C PHE A 619 20.29 -2.71 -2.05
N TYR A 620 19.38 -1.75 -1.93
CA TYR A 620 18.03 -1.88 -2.49
C TYR A 620 18.04 -1.84 -4.03
N GLU A 621 18.94 -1.06 -4.65
CA GLU A 621 19.18 -1.07 -6.10
C GLU A 621 19.72 -2.43 -6.59
N ALA A 622 20.60 -3.07 -5.82
CA ALA A 622 21.14 -4.40 -6.13
C ALA A 622 20.09 -5.52 -5.94
N SER A 623 19.27 -5.46 -4.89
CA SER A 623 18.33 -6.52 -4.51
C SER A 623 16.94 -6.43 -5.15
N PHE A 624 16.52 -5.25 -5.63
CA PHE A 624 15.15 -5.01 -6.12
C PHE A 624 15.13 -4.25 -7.46
N SER A 625 15.40 -4.95 -8.57
CA SER A 625 15.42 -4.35 -9.93
C SER A 625 14.11 -3.66 -10.33
N PHE A 626 12.98 -4.00 -9.69
CA PHE A 626 11.69 -3.35 -9.94
C PHE A 626 11.74 -1.84 -9.69
N MET A 627 12.64 -1.33 -8.84
CA MET A 627 12.85 0.11 -8.67
C MET A 627 13.30 0.75 -9.99
N LYS A 628 14.42 0.27 -10.54
CA LYS A 628 14.95 0.68 -11.85
C LYS A 628 13.98 0.43 -13.03
N ALA A 629 13.11 -0.58 -12.94
CA ALA A 629 12.21 -0.97 -14.03
C ALA A 629 10.81 -0.32 -14.00
N GLU A 630 10.21 -0.12 -12.82
CA GLU A 630 8.86 0.45 -12.64
C GLU A 630 8.82 1.85 -12.01
N VAL A 631 9.93 2.34 -11.41
CA VAL A 631 9.97 3.57 -10.61
C VAL A 631 11.05 4.54 -11.13
N PHE A 632 12.29 4.42 -10.65
CA PHE A 632 13.53 5.03 -11.16
C PHE A 632 14.73 4.31 -10.52
N SER A 633 15.94 4.44 -11.07
CA SER A 633 17.14 3.85 -10.44
C SER A 633 17.54 4.67 -9.21
N LEU A 634 17.80 4.02 -8.09
CA LEU A 634 18.26 4.71 -6.88
C LEU A 634 19.69 5.26 -7.03
N ALA A 635 20.39 4.93 -8.12
CA ALA A 635 21.65 5.57 -8.51
C ALA A 635 21.46 6.93 -9.23
N ASP A 636 20.25 7.28 -9.66
CA ASP A 636 19.96 8.53 -10.37
C ASP A 636 19.90 9.72 -9.38
N LYS A 637 21.06 10.34 -9.07
CA LYS A 637 21.21 11.51 -8.17
C LYS A 637 20.07 12.54 -8.29
N CYS A 638 19.77 12.98 -9.52
CA CYS A 638 18.76 14.01 -9.77
C CYS A 638 17.32 13.54 -9.47
N LYS A 639 17.02 12.25 -9.68
CA LYS A 639 15.74 11.64 -9.26
C LYS A 639 15.65 11.51 -7.76
N VAL A 640 16.70 11.03 -7.10
CA VAL A 640 16.75 10.88 -5.64
C VAL A 640 16.64 12.25 -4.95
N ALA A 641 17.25 13.31 -5.48
CA ALA A 641 17.06 14.68 -5.01
C ALA A 641 15.61 15.18 -5.22
N THR A 642 15.05 14.99 -6.42
CA THR A 642 13.67 15.40 -6.76
C THR A 642 12.62 14.70 -5.88
N TYR A 643 12.81 13.42 -5.59
CA TYR A 643 11.88 12.59 -4.84
C TYR A 643 12.26 12.40 -3.36
N ALA A 644 13.27 13.12 -2.84
CA ALA A 644 13.78 12.98 -1.48
C ALA A 644 12.67 13.01 -0.41
N ARG A 645 11.67 13.88 -0.58
CA ARG A 645 10.51 14.00 0.32
C ARG A 645 9.64 12.76 0.32
N LEU A 646 9.30 12.24 -0.86
CA LEU A 646 8.49 11.04 -0.99
C LEU A 646 9.25 9.82 -0.48
N MET A 647 10.56 9.74 -0.77
CA MET A 647 11.43 8.67 -0.26
C MET A 647 11.46 8.65 1.28
N TRP A 648 11.68 9.80 1.94
CA TRP A 648 11.55 9.90 3.39
C TRP A 648 10.14 9.52 3.88
N GLN A 649 9.07 10.07 3.30
CA GLN A 649 7.69 9.78 3.73
C GLN A 649 7.32 8.29 3.62
N MET A 650 7.82 7.59 2.59
CA MET A 650 7.62 6.14 2.47
C MET A 650 8.54 5.32 3.40
N SER A 651 9.62 5.90 3.93
CA SER A 651 10.58 5.23 4.83
C SER A 651 10.57 5.74 6.28
N ASP A 652 9.67 6.67 6.67
CA ASP A 652 9.46 7.05 8.08
C ASP A 652 9.14 5.78 8.90
N PRO A 653 9.92 5.44 9.95
CA PRO A 653 9.72 4.24 10.75
C PRO A 653 8.31 4.07 11.32
N LYS A 654 7.55 5.15 11.54
CA LYS A 654 6.13 5.09 11.92
C LYS A 654 5.31 4.30 10.90
N ASN A 655 5.63 4.44 9.62
CA ASN A 655 4.92 3.81 8.51
C ASN A 655 5.30 2.33 8.31
N LYS A 656 6.25 1.76 9.06
CA LYS A 656 6.72 0.36 8.91
C LYS A 656 5.56 -0.66 8.94
N HIS A 657 4.48 -0.34 9.66
CA HIS A 657 3.22 -1.10 9.73
C HIS A 657 2.20 -0.84 8.58
N LYS A 658 2.54 -0.06 7.55
CA LYS A 658 1.66 0.28 6.40
C LYS A 658 2.15 -0.35 5.09
N THR A 659 1.25 -0.75 4.20
CA THR A 659 1.59 -1.46 2.92
C THR A 659 2.33 -0.60 1.88
N TYR A 660 2.44 0.71 2.07
CA TYR A 660 3.23 1.60 1.22
C TYR A 660 4.68 1.80 1.70
N TYR A 661 5.05 1.30 2.89
CA TYR A 661 6.40 1.47 3.42
C TYR A 661 7.49 0.90 2.51
N MET A 662 8.57 1.65 2.38
CA MET A 662 9.80 1.30 1.67
C MET A 662 10.94 1.09 2.68
N PRO A 663 11.66 -0.04 2.62
CA PRO A 663 11.59 -1.11 1.61
C PRO A 663 10.38 -2.04 1.80
N PRO A 664 9.92 -2.73 0.74
CA PRO A 664 8.83 -3.71 0.83
C PRO A 664 9.08 -4.85 1.84
N THR A 665 10.35 -5.10 2.18
CA THR A 665 10.85 -6.11 3.14
C THR A 665 10.95 -5.63 4.60
N ARG A 666 10.72 -4.34 4.89
CA ARG A 666 10.72 -3.76 6.26
C ARG A 666 12.06 -3.90 7.02
N ASP A 667 13.16 -4.05 6.31
CA ASP A 667 14.50 -4.30 6.85
C ASP A 667 15.48 -3.12 6.77
N MET A 668 14.95 -1.91 6.57
CA MET A 668 15.65 -0.65 6.85
C MET A 668 15.52 -0.31 8.34
N SER A 669 16.63 0.07 8.97
CA SER A 669 16.69 0.50 10.38
C SER A 669 16.26 1.95 10.58
N GLU A 670 15.97 2.33 11.82
CA GLU A 670 15.62 3.71 12.17
C GLU A 670 16.71 4.72 11.76
N SER A 671 17.99 4.41 11.99
CA SER A 671 19.12 5.30 11.70
C SER A 671 19.35 5.50 10.19
N GLN A 672 19.21 4.44 9.39
CA GLN A 672 19.22 4.54 7.93
C GLN A 672 18.08 5.45 7.43
N SER A 673 16.89 5.32 8.03
CA SER A 673 15.73 6.15 7.71
C SER A 673 15.98 7.64 8.02
N LYS A 674 16.52 7.95 9.20
CA LYS A 674 16.89 9.32 9.61
C LYS A 674 17.94 9.95 8.68
N LEU A 675 18.86 9.18 8.13
CA LEU A 675 19.86 9.69 7.19
C LEU A 675 19.20 10.24 5.90
N LEU A 676 18.07 9.66 5.47
CA LEU A 676 17.28 10.17 4.35
C LEU A 676 16.55 11.49 4.70
N LEU A 677 16.10 11.65 5.94
CA LEU A 677 15.56 12.93 6.45
C LEU A 677 16.63 14.03 6.47
N LYS A 678 17.84 13.72 6.93
CA LYS A 678 18.98 14.68 6.88
C LYS A 678 19.23 15.13 5.43
N PHE A 679 19.30 14.20 4.47
CA PHE A 679 19.48 14.53 3.04
C PHE A 679 18.35 15.45 2.51
N LEU A 680 17.09 15.18 2.86
CA LEU A 680 15.93 15.99 2.48
C LEU A 680 16.01 17.43 3.01
N GLN A 681 16.50 17.63 4.23
CA GLN A 681 16.62 18.97 4.83
C GLN A 681 17.69 19.83 4.13
N ASN A 682 18.76 19.22 3.60
CA ASN A 682 19.79 19.93 2.84
C ASN A 682 19.29 20.53 1.51
N GLN A 683 18.23 19.99 0.91
CA GLN A 683 17.72 20.43 -0.40
C GLN A 683 16.90 21.76 -0.38
N GLN A 684 16.76 22.47 0.75
CA GLN A 684 15.64 23.43 0.95
C GLN A 684 16.00 24.92 1.27
N GLN A 685 17.24 25.41 1.07
CA GLN A 685 17.76 26.62 1.76
C GLN A 685 18.04 27.92 0.93
N ILE A 686 17.05 28.70 0.42
CA ILE A 686 17.30 29.95 -0.39
C ILE A 686 16.23 31.09 -0.23
N GLY A 687 16.60 32.39 -0.03
CA GLY A 687 15.69 33.58 -0.15
C GLY A 687 16.17 35.01 0.32
N TYR A 688 15.64 36.13 -0.24
CA TYR A 688 15.98 37.57 0.08
C TYR A 688 14.84 38.62 -0.19
N ILE A 689 14.92 39.92 0.22
CA ILE A 689 13.76 40.88 0.36
C ILE A 689 14.04 42.41 0.11
N PRO A 690 13.09 43.17 -0.50
CA PRO A 690 12.79 44.58 -0.11
C PRO A 690 11.26 44.97 -0.05
N PRO A 691 10.84 46.15 0.49
CA PRO A 691 9.44 46.42 0.94
C PRO A 691 8.65 47.58 0.25
N ARG A 692 7.43 48.00 0.70
CA ARG A 692 6.07 47.38 0.74
C ARG A 692 5.03 48.41 1.31
N SER A 693 3.79 48.47 0.79
CA SER A 693 2.66 49.25 1.34
C SER A 693 1.28 48.59 1.06
N GLN A 694 0.15 49.13 1.56
CA GLN A 694 -1.05 48.33 1.94
C GLN A 694 -2.39 49.11 2.11
N LEU A 695 -3.50 48.36 2.36
CA LEU A 695 -4.89 48.73 2.79
C LEU A 695 -5.92 49.19 1.71
N GLN A 696 -7.25 49.18 1.97
CA GLN A 696 -8.20 48.06 2.27
C GLN A 696 -9.72 48.50 2.26
N PRO A 697 -10.72 47.57 2.18
CA PRO A 697 -12.18 47.84 2.05
C PRO A 697 -13.09 47.26 3.19
N GLN A 698 -14.43 47.11 2.99
CA GLN A 698 -15.39 46.41 3.90
C GLN A 698 -16.64 45.77 3.18
N GLN A 699 -17.60 45.16 3.90
CA GLN A 699 -18.39 43.93 3.51
C GLN A 699 -19.95 44.03 3.49
N TYR A 700 -20.67 42.94 3.05
CA TYR A 700 -21.96 42.32 3.55
C TYR A 700 -23.14 42.00 2.55
N GLN A 701 -23.47 40.69 2.35
CA GLN A 701 -24.75 39.88 2.51
C GLN A 701 -26.20 40.26 2.02
N ASP A 702 -27.23 39.38 1.78
CA ASP A 702 -27.44 37.94 1.32
C ASP A 702 -28.96 37.39 1.29
N LYS A 703 -29.52 36.66 0.25
CA LYS A 703 -30.22 35.28 0.21
C LYS A 703 -30.85 34.66 -1.12
N TYR A 704 -30.50 33.40 -1.55
CA TYR A 704 -30.65 32.68 -2.90
C TYR A 704 -32.04 32.35 -3.58
N GLN A 705 -32.07 32.36 -4.94
CA GLN A 705 -32.61 31.42 -5.99
C GLN A 705 -32.11 31.92 -7.40
N ASP A 706 -32.26 31.38 -8.63
CA ASP A 706 -32.84 30.18 -9.31
C ASP A 706 -32.12 29.97 -10.70
N LYS A 707 -32.19 28.80 -11.41
CA LYS A 707 -31.18 28.40 -12.44
C LYS A 707 -31.66 27.82 -13.82
N TYR A 708 -30.74 27.76 -14.79
CA TYR A 708 -30.88 27.26 -16.19
C TYR A 708 -30.60 25.73 -16.32
N GLN A 709 -30.88 25.11 -17.49
CA GLN A 709 -30.67 23.67 -17.75
C GLN A 709 -30.14 23.35 -19.17
N ILE A 710 -29.14 22.48 -19.27
CA ILE A 710 -28.55 21.93 -20.51
C ILE A 710 -29.46 20.84 -21.12
N LYS A 711 -29.58 20.79 -22.46
CA LYS A 711 -30.55 19.89 -23.14
C LYS A 711 -30.01 19.12 -24.35
N THR A 712 -28.78 19.40 -24.79
CA THR A 712 -28.18 18.78 -25.98
C THR A 712 -26.70 18.42 -25.76
N ASN A 713 -26.20 17.41 -26.47
CA ASN A 713 -24.80 16.99 -26.38
C ASN A 713 -23.82 18.12 -26.74
N VAL A 714 -24.18 19.00 -27.70
CA VAL A 714 -23.36 20.16 -28.08
C VAL A 714 -23.24 21.18 -26.95
N GLU A 715 -24.32 21.42 -26.19
CA GLU A 715 -24.29 22.25 -24.99
C GLU A 715 -23.48 21.60 -23.86
N LEU A 716 -23.61 20.29 -23.66
CA LEU A 716 -22.86 19.52 -22.65
C LEU A 716 -21.35 19.53 -22.95
N ILE A 717 -20.93 19.27 -24.19
CA ILE A 717 -19.52 19.33 -24.63
C ILE A 717 -18.95 20.74 -24.44
N LYS A 718 -19.75 21.78 -24.72
CA LYS A 718 -19.36 23.17 -24.47
C LYS A 718 -19.19 23.43 -22.96
N ALA A 719 -20.14 23.01 -22.14
CA ALA A 719 -20.10 23.17 -20.68
C ALA A 719 -18.91 22.43 -20.04
N LEU A 720 -18.64 21.18 -20.45
CA LEU A 720 -17.47 20.41 -20.01
C LEU A 720 -16.15 21.10 -20.39
N LYS A 721 -16.03 21.67 -21.60
CA LYS A 721 -14.84 22.45 -22.00
C LYS A 721 -14.71 23.77 -21.24
N GLN A 722 -15.83 24.40 -20.88
CA GLN A 722 -15.85 25.57 -19.99
C GLN A 722 -15.41 25.21 -18.57
N ALA A 723 -15.88 24.08 -18.02
CA ALA A 723 -15.47 23.57 -16.72
C ALA A 723 -13.96 23.25 -16.69
N ALA A 724 -13.46 22.45 -17.64
CA ALA A 724 -12.03 22.09 -17.74
C ALA A 724 -11.09 23.31 -17.80
N GLU A 725 -11.52 24.42 -18.42
CA GLU A 725 -10.76 25.67 -18.46
C GLU A 725 -10.88 26.49 -17.17
N LEU A 726 -12.02 26.41 -16.47
CA LEU A 726 -12.18 26.98 -15.13
C LEU A 726 -11.30 26.24 -14.12
N GLU A 727 -11.28 24.89 -14.08
CA GLU A 727 -10.44 24.16 -13.10
C GLU A 727 -8.96 24.50 -13.29
N VAL A 728 -8.48 24.58 -14.54
CA VAL A 728 -7.09 24.98 -14.81
C VAL A 728 -6.86 26.45 -14.44
N ALA A 729 -7.79 27.37 -14.71
CA ALA A 729 -7.66 28.76 -14.29
C ALA A 729 -7.64 28.93 -12.76
N VAL A 730 -8.47 28.16 -12.03
CA VAL A 730 -8.57 28.14 -10.56
C VAL A 730 -7.30 27.53 -9.95
N MET A 731 -6.91 26.33 -10.41
CA MET A 731 -5.64 25.66 -10.08
C MET A 731 -4.43 26.60 -10.22
N LEU A 732 -4.29 27.29 -11.36
CA LEU A 732 -3.13 28.15 -11.62
C LEU A 732 -3.08 29.36 -10.67
N GLN A 733 -4.23 29.91 -10.26
CA GLN A 733 -4.30 30.95 -9.23
C GLN A 733 -3.85 30.42 -7.85
N TYR A 734 -4.25 29.21 -7.49
CA TYR A 734 -3.87 28.58 -6.22
C TYR A 734 -2.38 28.21 -6.18
N ILE A 735 -1.83 27.71 -7.30
CA ILE A 735 -0.38 27.49 -7.46
C ILE A 735 0.38 28.81 -7.33
N TYR A 736 -0.07 29.88 -7.99
CA TYR A 736 0.56 31.19 -7.92
C TYR A 736 0.54 31.75 -6.49
N ALA A 737 -0.61 31.71 -5.82
CA ALA A 737 -0.73 32.13 -4.43
C ALA A 737 0.17 31.30 -3.50
N GLY A 738 0.20 29.98 -3.66
CA GLY A 738 1.04 29.08 -2.86
C GLY A 738 2.54 29.28 -3.07
N TYR A 739 3.02 29.45 -4.32
CA TYR A 739 4.42 29.79 -4.61
C TYR A 739 4.80 31.18 -4.07
N SER A 740 3.85 32.10 -3.97
CA SER A 740 4.11 33.43 -3.42
C SER A 740 4.32 33.44 -1.90
N VAL A 741 3.98 32.35 -1.19
CA VAL A 741 4.35 32.18 0.22
C VAL A 741 5.77 31.61 0.30
N PRO A 742 6.67 32.19 1.11
CA PRO A 742 7.99 31.62 1.37
C PRO A 742 7.94 30.16 1.84
N ASN A 743 9.03 29.41 1.62
CA ASN A 743 9.20 28.11 2.24
C ASN A 743 9.53 28.26 3.74
N TYR A 744 9.45 27.16 4.50
CA TYR A 744 9.67 27.17 5.95
C TYR A 744 11.04 27.76 6.33
N VAL A 745 12.13 27.34 5.67
CA VAL A 745 13.50 27.84 5.93
C VAL A 745 13.63 29.34 5.72
N THR A 746 12.97 29.90 4.70
CA THR A 746 12.92 31.36 4.50
C THR A 746 12.12 32.06 5.60
N GLY A 747 11.03 31.42 6.06
CA GLY A 747 10.24 31.90 7.19
C GLY A 747 11.01 31.90 8.51
N GLU A 748 11.79 30.86 8.82
CA GLU A 748 12.70 30.83 9.98
C GLU A 748 13.70 31.99 9.95
N GLU A 749 14.29 32.29 8.78
CA GLU A 749 15.18 33.45 8.64
C GLU A 749 14.43 34.78 8.79
N TYR A 750 13.13 34.83 8.47
CA TYR A 750 12.30 36.00 8.75
C TYR A 750 12.01 36.15 10.25
N VAL A 751 11.83 35.05 11.00
CA VAL A 751 11.73 35.07 12.47
C VAL A 751 13.06 35.47 13.11
N ARG A 752 14.18 34.87 12.67
CA ARG A 752 15.55 35.19 13.12
C ARG A 752 15.89 36.68 12.92
N ARG A 753 15.35 37.31 11.87
CA ARG A 753 15.50 38.75 11.58
C ARG A 753 14.45 39.65 12.25
N GLY A 754 13.52 39.10 13.04
CA GLY A 754 12.44 39.86 13.68
C GLY A 754 11.44 40.47 12.69
N LEU A 755 11.34 39.91 11.48
CA LEU A 755 10.38 40.30 10.46
C LEU A 755 9.03 39.58 10.63
N TRP A 756 9.08 38.32 11.07
CA TRP A 756 7.94 37.48 11.45
C TRP A 756 8.02 37.04 12.92
N THR A 757 6.92 36.52 13.47
CA THR A 757 6.90 35.75 14.73
C THR A 757 6.84 34.24 14.47
N GLU A 758 7.12 33.42 15.48
CA GLU A 758 6.91 31.95 15.41
C GLU A 758 5.45 31.59 15.06
N GLU A 759 4.49 32.34 15.61
CA GLU A 759 3.06 32.19 15.30
C GLU A 759 2.76 32.46 13.82
N GLN A 760 3.39 33.48 13.23
CA GLN A 760 3.29 33.82 11.80
C GLN A 760 4.00 32.81 10.90
N LEU A 761 5.14 32.27 11.33
CA LEU A 761 5.84 31.17 10.65
C LEU A 761 4.97 29.92 10.59
N HIS A 762 4.46 29.49 11.74
CA HIS A 762 3.57 28.34 11.85
C HIS A 762 2.30 28.49 11.01
N LEU A 763 1.70 29.69 11.00
CA LEU A 763 0.52 29.99 10.19
C LEU A 763 0.79 29.97 8.68
N ALA A 764 1.93 30.50 8.24
CA ALA A 764 2.29 30.56 6.82
C ALA A 764 2.78 29.20 6.26
N CYS A 765 3.61 28.49 7.03
CA CYS A 765 4.47 27.40 6.55
C CYS A 765 4.33 26.08 7.32
N GLY A 766 3.57 26.03 8.41
CA GLY A 766 3.45 24.85 9.28
C GLY A 766 4.60 24.69 10.27
N ASP A 767 4.74 23.49 10.85
CA ASP A 767 5.69 23.21 11.93
C ASP A 767 6.96 22.44 11.51
N ASN A 768 7.12 22.24 10.19
CA ASN A 768 8.21 21.50 9.54
C ASN A 768 8.37 20.02 9.98
N LYS A 769 7.39 19.41 10.66
CA LYS A 769 7.44 17.98 11.03
C LYS A 769 6.97 17.05 9.91
N GLU A 770 6.50 17.60 8.80
CA GLU A 770 6.14 16.93 7.54
C GLU A 770 5.01 15.88 7.58
N VAL A 771 4.27 15.80 8.69
CA VAL A 771 3.07 14.96 8.82
C VAL A 771 1.81 15.78 8.49
N ASP A 772 1.26 16.51 9.47
CA ASP A 772 -0.13 17.00 9.39
C ASP A 772 -0.32 18.49 9.08
N ASN A 773 0.65 19.36 9.40
CA ASN A 773 0.47 20.82 9.29
C ASN A 773 1.58 21.50 8.47
N TYR A 774 1.18 22.03 7.31
CA TYR A 774 2.01 22.77 6.36
C TYR A 774 1.61 24.25 6.21
N GLY A 775 0.75 24.77 7.09
CA GLY A 775 0.25 26.14 7.07
C GLY A 775 -0.52 26.51 5.79
N MET A 776 -0.73 27.82 5.60
CA MET A 776 -1.39 28.39 4.41
C MET A 776 -0.79 27.88 3.09
N ARG A 777 0.55 27.80 3.01
CA ARG A 777 1.25 27.33 1.82
C ARG A 777 0.92 25.88 1.47
N GLY A 778 0.78 25.03 2.48
CA GLY A 778 0.39 23.63 2.32
C GLY A 778 -1.01 23.47 1.77
N VAL A 779 -1.99 24.12 2.40
CA VAL A 779 -3.41 24.02 2.02
C VAL A 779 -3.64 24.49 0.58
N LEU A 780 -2.99 25.58 0.14
CA LEU A 780 -3.03 26.03 -1.26
C LEU A 780 -2.47 24.99 -2.24
N MET A 781 -1.36 24.33 -1.86
CA MET A 781 -0.71 23.29 -2.66
C MET A 781 -1.42 21.93 -2.61
N GLU A 782 -2.33 21.73 -1.66
CA GLU A 782 -3.21 20.57 -1.54
C GLU A 782 -4.44 20.75 -2.45
N ILE A 783 -5.16 21.88 -2.31
CA ILE A 783 -6.32 22.22 -3.14
C ILE A 783 -5.94 22.24 -4.62
N ALA A 784 -4.81 22.87 -4.98
CA ALA A 784 -4.31 22.86 -6.35
C ALA A 784 -4.02 21.47 -6.96
N ARG A 785 -3.89 20.40 -6.15
CA ARG A 785 -3.79 19.01 -6.65
C ARG A 785 -5.15 18.35 -6.78
N GLU A 786 -6.13 18.74 -5.97
CA GLU A 786 -7.51 18.31 -6.12
C GLU A 786 -8.08 18.91 -7.43
N GLU A 787 -7.73 20.15 -7.80
CA GLU A 787 -8.07 20.72 -9.13
C GLU A 787 -7.43 19.99 -10.33
N MET A 788 -6.20 19.47 -10.19
CA MET A 788 -5.59 18.63 -11.23
C MET A 788 -6.43 17.37 -11.50
N ILE A 789 -7.11 16.85 -10.47
CA ILE A 789 -8.03 15.73 -10.58
C ILE A 789 -9.36 16.14 -11.18
N HIS A 790 -9.88 17.33 -10.88
CA HIS A 790 -11.12 17.82 -11.51
C HIS A 790 -10.93 17.99 -13.02
N PHE A 791 -9.85 18.64 -13.45
CA PHE A 791 -9.43 18.70 -14.86
C PHE A 791 -9.24 17.30 -15.49
N LEU A 792 -8.69 16.35 -14.72
CA LEU A 792 -8.65 14.90 -15.00
C LEU A 792 -10.04 14.33 -15.36
N LEU A 793 -10.96 14.41 -14.41
CA LEU A 793 -12.29 13.82 -14.45
C LEU A 793 -13.16 14.42 -15.57
N VAL A 794 -13.13 15.74 -15.76
CA VAL A 794 -13.86 16.40 -16.86
C VAL A 794 -13.34 15.95 -18.23
N ASN A 795 -12.02 15.73 -18.36
CA ASN A 795 -11.45 15.14 -19.58
C ASN A 795 -11.84 13.67 -19.75
N ASN A 796 -11.91 12.87 -18.68
CA ASN A 796 -12.37 11.49 -18.76
C ASN A 796 -13.85 11.41 -19.21
N ILE A 797 -14.71 12.33 -18.77
CA ILE A 797 -16.09 12.47 -19.27
C ILE A 797 -16.09 12.83 -20.76
N LEU A 798 -15.32 13.85 -21.18
CA LEU A 798 -15.20 14.24 -22.60
C LEU A 798 -14.76 13.08 -23.50
N MET A 799 -13.73 12.33 -23.11
CA MET A 799 -13.23 11.19 -23.88
C MET A 799 -14.23 10.02 -23.92
N ALA A 800 -15.00 9.81 -22.85
CA ALA A 800 -16.02 8.75 -22.79
C ALA A 800 -17.26 9.04 -23.67
N ILE A 801 -17.55 10.32 -23.94
CA ILE A 801 -18.57 10.75 -24.93
C ILE A 801 -18.01 10.97 -26.35
N GLY A 802 -16.73 10.64 -26.57
CA GLY A 802 -16.10 10.61 -27.90
C GLY A 802 -15.35 11.88 -28.34
N GLU A 803 -15.18 12.88 -27.47
CA GLU A 803 -14.35 14.06 -27.74
C GLU A 803 -12.86 13.78 -27.48
N PRO A 804 -11.92 14.44 -28.19
CA PRO A 804 -10.50 14.34 -27.88
C PRO A 804 -10.17 15.03 -26.55
N PHE A 805 -9.07 14.61 -25.91
CA PHE A 805 -8.53 15.27 -24.71
C PHE A 805 -8.35 16.77 -24.94
N TYR A 806 -8.96 17.57 -24.08
CA TYR A 806 -8.96 19.03 -24.14
C TYR A 806 -7.92 19.60 -23.16
N PRO A 807 -6.79 20.15 -23.66
CA PRO A 807 -5.68 20.55 -22.81
C PRO A 807 -5.91 21.83 -21.99
N ALA A 808 -7.03 22.55 -22.18
CA ALA A 808 -7.42 23.76 -21.45
C ALA A 808 -6.27 24.77 -21.19
N VAL A 809 -6.11 25.75 -22.08
CA VAL A 809 -5.09 26.82 -21.94
C VAL A 809 -5.78 28.16 -21.64
N PRO A 810 -6.02 28.51 -20.36
CA PRO A 810 -6.68 29.76 -19.98
C PRO A 810 -5.79 30.98 -20.20
N ASP A 811 -6.32 32.01 -20.90
CA ASP A 811 -5.67 33.32 -20.99
C ASP A 811 -6.29 34.30 -19.98
N PHE A 812 -5.56 34.60 -18.91
CA PHE A 812 -5.91 35.56 -17.86
C PHE A 812 -6.15 37.00 -18.35
N LYS A 813 -5.91 37.32 -19.63
CA LYS A 813 -6.33 38.59 -20.26
C LYS A 813 -7.78 38.56 -20.76
N GLN A 814 -8.32 37.36 -20.99
CA GLN A 814 -9.62 37.11 -21.64
C GLN A 814 -10.66 36.44 -20.73
N LEU A 815 -10.25 35.72 -19.67
CA LEU A 815 -11.17 35.00 -18.75
C LEU A 815 -12.38 35.84 -18.31
N ASN A 816 -12.13 37.04 -17.76
CA ASN A 816 -13.18 37.95 -17.25
C ASN A 816 -14.16 38.47 -18.33
N ALA A 817 -13.83 38.32 -19.61
CA ALA A 817 -14.71 38.67 -20.73
C ALA A 817 -15.38 37.44 -21.39
N LYS A 818 -14.98 36.24 -20.96
CA LYS A 818 -15.39 34.94 -21.51
C LYS A 818 -16.33 34.17 -20.58
N PHE A 819 -16.11 34.27 -19.27
CA PHE A 819 -16.85 33.53 -18.26
C PHE A 819 -17.83 34.46 -17.51
N PRO A 820 -19.12 34.09 -17.39
CA PRO A 820 -20.17 34.93 -16.79
C PRO A 820 -20.18 34.87 -15.25
N ILE A 821 -19.01 34.83 -14.61
CA ILE A 821 -18.84 34.76 -13.16
C ILE A 821 -18.38 36.13 -12.67
N ASP A 822 -19.04 36.72 -11.67
CA ASP A 822 -18.77 38.08 -11.16
C ASP A 822 -17.53 38.11 -10.22
N ILE A 823 -16.40 37.62 -10.74
CA ILE A 823 -15.11 37.50 -10.05
C ILE A 823 -13.98 37.84 -11.04
N ASP A 824 -12.95 38.51 -10.55
CA ASP A 824 -11.78 38.92 -11.31
C ASP A 824 -10.69 37.82 -11.30
N PHE A 825 -10.65 36.98 -12.34
CA PHE A 825 -9.68 35.89 -12.48
C PHE A 825 -8.27 36.45 -12.69
N ALA A 826 -7.36 36.21 -11.74
CA ALA A 826 -6.04 36.81 -11.74
C ALA A 826 -4.99 36.00 -10.99
N LEU A 827 -3.81 35.87 -11.61
CA LEU A 827 -2.61 35.36 -10.96
C LEU A 827 -2.14 36.41 -9.93
N GLU A 828 -2.56 36.25 -8.67
CA GLU A 828 -2.25 37.12 -7.54
C GLU A 828 -1.53 36.41 -6.38
N PRO A 829 -0.58 37.08 -5.70
CA PRO A 829 0.07 36.52 -4.53
C PRO A 829 -0.88 36.48 -3.32
N LEU A 830 -0.67 35.50 -2.42
CA LEU A 830 -1.55 35.22 -1.30
C LEU A 830 -1.79 36.46 -0.44
N ASN A 831 -3.04 36.90 -0.38
CA ASN A 831 -3.45 38.00 0.47
C ASN A 831 -4.92 37.85 0.88
N ALA A 832 -5.41 38.74 1.74
CA ALA A 832 -6.79 38.68 2.22
C ALA A 832 -7.82 38.77 1.07
N LEU A 833 -7.56 39.57 0.02
CA LEU A 833 -8.46 39.69 -1.13
C LEU A 833 -8.43 38.43 -2.01
N SER A 834 -7.26 37.85 -2.28
CA SER A 834 -7.18 36.61 -3.06
C SER A 834 -7.91 35.46 -2.34
N LEU A 835 -7.78 35.36 -1.01
CA LEU A 835 -8.56 34.38 -0.23
C LEU A 835 -10.08 34.63 -0.30
N GLN A 836 -10.55 35.88 -0.33
CA GLN A 836 -11.98 36.17 -0.52
C GLN A 836 -12.45 35.80 -1.94
N TYR A 837 -11.63 35.99 -2.98
CA TYR A 837 -11.95 35.51 -4.34
C TYR A 837 -11.96 33.98 -4.40
N PHE A 838 -11.00 33.30 -3.77
CA PHE A 838 -10.95 31.84 -3.71
C PHE A 838 -12.16 31.27 -2.96
N MET A 839 -12.53 31.88 -1.82
CA MET A 839 -13.77 31.56 -1.11
C MET A 839 -15.03 31.77 -1.95
N ARG A 840 -15.08 32.79 -2.82
CA ARG A 840 -16.25 33.06 -3.68
C ARG A 840 -16.33 32.12 -4.88
N LEU A 841 -15.18 31.71 -5.45
CA LEU A 841 -15.11 30.71 -6.53
C LEU A 841 -15.66 29.36 -6.06
N GLU A 842 -15.22 28.90 -4.88
CA GLU A 842 -15.65 27.65 -4.26
C GLU A 842 -17.00 27.74 -3.52
N MET A 843 -17.70 28.88 -3.55
CA MET A 843 -18.81 29.10 -2.62
C MET A 843 -20.04 28.27 -2.97
N PRO A 844 -20.52 27.38 -2.06
CA PRO A 844 -21.54 26.41 -2.37
C PRO A 844 -22.84 26.96 -2.95
N ASP A 845 -23.52 26.12 -3.72
CA ASP A 845 -24.81 26.42 -4.34
C ASP A 845 -26.02 26.43 -3.39
N PHE A 846 -25.74 26.50 -2.08
CA PHE A 846 -26.69 26.84 -1.02
C PHE A 846 -26.25 28.05 -0.14
N LEU A 847 -25.14 28.73 -0.49
CA LEU A 847 -24.55 29.87 0.25
C LEU A 847 -24.34 31.18 -0.54
N ASN A 848 -24.52 31.23 -1.88
CA ASN A 848 -25.12 32.47 -2.43
C ASN A 848 -26.63 32.41 -2.13
N GLU A 849 -27.42 33.47 -2.28
CA GLU A 849 -27.01 34.78 -1.78
C GLU A 849 -27.90 35.95 -2.32
N THR A 850 -28.93 35.73 -3.16
CA THR A 850 -29.70 36.77 -3.92
C THR A 850 -30.40 37.87 -3.11
N LEU A 851 -30.66 39.01 -3.75
CA LEU A 851 -31.15 40.24 -3.09
C LEU A 851 -32.43 40.80 -3.74
N VAL A 852 -33.29 39.93 -4.30
CA VAL A 852 -34.40 40.35 -5.17
C VAL A 852 -35.68 39.53 -4.92
N GLU A 853 -36.67 40.13 -4.25
CA GLU A 853 -38.07 39.63 -4.19
C GLU A 853 -38.92 40.08 -5.41
N GLU A 854 -38.35 40.84 -6.36
CA GLU A 854 -39.08 41.39 -7.50
C GLU A 854 -39.03 40.49 -8.75
N THR A 855 -40.15 40.42 -9.48
CA THR A 855 -40.22 39.74 -10.79
C THR A 855 -39.38 40.46 -11.84
N ILE A 856 -38.20 39.91 -12.13
CA ILE A 856 -37.33 40.37 -13.21
C ILE A 856 -38.07 40.22 -14.56
N PRO A 857 -38.17 41.28 -15.40
CA PRO A 857 -38.78 41.18 -16.72
C PRO A 857 -38.06 40.18 -17.62
N THR A 858 -38.79 39.59 -18.58
CA THR A 858 -38.29 38.57 -19.51
C THR A 858 -37.34 39.15 -20.58
N SER A 859 -36.20 39.68 -20.15
CA SER A 859 -34.99 39.69 -20.98
C SER A 859 -34.61 38.24 -21.29
N GLU A 860 -34.12 38.00 -22.50
CA GLU A 860 -33.49 36.72 -22.83
C GLU A 860 -32.30 36.46 -21.88
N GLN A 861 -32.03 35.19 -21.59
CA GLN A 861 -31.04 34.76 -20.59
C GLN A 861 -29.61 35.14 -21.05
N LEU A 862 -29.16 36.33 -20.65
CA LEU A 862 -27.86 36.90 -21.04
C LEU A 862 -26.67 36.03 -20.61
N HIS A 863 -26.84 35.27 -19.53
CA HIS A 863 -25.85 34.35 -18.98
C HIS A 863 -26.53 33.01 -18.65
N THR A 864 -25.84 31.90 -18.93
CA THR A 864 -26.34 30.54 -18.70
C THR A 864 -26.04 30.01 -17.29
N TYR A 865 -25.05 30.59 -16.59
CA TYR A 865 -24.68 30.29 -15.21
C TYR A 865 -23.95 31.51 -14.60
N GLY A 866 -23.87 31.59 -13.28
CA GLY A 866 -23.20 32.65 -12.52
C GLY A 866 -22.09 32.19 -11.55
N SER A 867 -21.94 30.88 -11.31
CA SER A 867 -20.86 30.28 -10.50
C SER A 867 -20.37 28.96 -11.12
N LEU A 868 -19.27 28.41 -10.60
CA LEU A 868 -18.76 27.08 -10.97
C LEU A 868 -19.76 25.97 -10.56
N SER A 869 -20.38 26.14 -9.40
CA SER A 869 -21.42 25.27 -8.84
C SER A 869 -22.63 25.11 -9.77
N GLU A 870 -23.16 26.22 -10.29
CA GLU A 870 -24.32 26.13 -11.21
C GLU A 870 -23.96 25.40 -12.49
N LEU A 871 -22.72 25.58 -12.98
CA LEU A 871 -22.20 24.90 -14.17
C LEU A 871 -22.12 23.38 -13.93
N TYR A 872 -21.65 22.94 -12.76
CA TYR A 872 -21.62 21.51 -12.42
C TYR A 872 -23.01 20.92 -12.18
N GLY A 873 -23.93 21.65 -11.56
CA GLY A 873 -25.35 21.26 -11.50
C GLY A 873 -25.95 21.05 -12.89
N GLN A 874 -25.70 21.98 -13.83
CA GLN A 874 -26.17 21.87 -15.21
C GLN A 874 -25.51 20.73 -15.99
N ILE A 875 -24.22 20.48 -15.77
CA ILE A 875 -23.50 19.33 -16.36
C ILE A 875 -24.09 18.02 -15.83
N ARG A 876 -24.42 17.94 -14.54
CA ARG A 876 -25.07 16.78 -13.92
C ARG A 876 -26.44 16.50 -14.54
N ASP A 877 -27.31 17.51 -14.58
CA ASP A 877 -28.63 17.44 -15.25
C ASP A 877 -28.48 16.96 -16.71
N GLY A 878 -27.51 17.50 -17.44
CA GLY A 878 -27.22 17.11 -18.83
C GLY A 878 -26.76 15.66 -18.98
N LEU A 879 -25.88 15.17 -18.09
CA LEU A 879 -25.40 13.79 -18.09
C LEU A 879 -26.49 12.76 -17.79
N GLU A 880 -27.46 13.10 -16.93
CA GLU A 880 -28.58 12.21 -16.59
C GLU A 880 -29.68 12.20 -17.66
N ASN A 881 -29.97 13.36 -18.27
CA ASN A 881 -31.15 13.52 -19.13
C ASN A 881 -30.89 13.37 -20.65
N ILE A 882 -29.64 13.41 -21.12
CA ILE A 882 -29.33 13.22 -22.55
C ILE A 882 -29.09 11.72 -22.82
N PRO A 883 -29.89 11.06 -23.68
CA PRO A 883 -29.70 9.64 -24.00
C PRO A 883 -28.48 9.40 -24.90
N ASP A 884 -28.01 8.15 -24.91
CA ASP A 884 -27.00 7.61 -25.83
C ASP A 884 -25.66 8.38 -25.88
N LEU A 885 -25.29 9.08 -24.79
CA LEU A 885 -24.04 9.85 -24.68
C LEU A 885 -22.76 9.01 -24.78
N PHE A 886 -22.76 7.79 -24.23
CA PHE A 886 -21.54 7.00 -24.05
C PHE A 886 -21.40 5.91 -25.11
N THR A 887 -20.31 5.96 -25.87
CA THR A 887 -20.05 5.05 -27.00
C THR A 887 -18.87 4.08 -26.75
N VAL A 888 -18.38 4.02 -25.51
CA VAL A 888 -17.17 3.29 -25.12
C VAL A 888 -17.49 1.96 -24.42
N ASP A 889 -16.66 0.95 -24.68
CA ASP A 889 -16.74 -0.32 -23.96
C ASP A 889 -16.37 -0.13 -22.49
N LYS A 890 -17.15 -0.76 -21.59
CA LYS A 890 -16.82 -0.83 -20.15
C LYS A 890 -15.40 -1.37 -19.95
N ASN A 891 -14.64 -0.71 -19.09
CA ASN A 891 -13.23 -0.97 -18.78
C ASN A 891 -12.25 -0.77 -19.96
N LYS A 892 -12.64 -0.09 -21.05
CA LYS A 892 -11.74 0.31 -22.17
C LYS A 892 -11.71 1.83 -22.35
N VAL A 893 -11.39 2.54 -21.28
CA VAL A 893 -11.28 4.01 -21.24
C VAL A 893 -9.95 4.40 -20.59
N GLY A 894 -9.30 5.43 -21.16
CA GLY A 894 -8.04 5.95 -20.64
C GLY A 894 -8.24 6.93 -19.49
N GLY A 895 -7.13 7.50 -19.04
CA GLY A 895 -7.16 8.47 -17.93
C GLY A 895 -7.36 7.83 -16.55
N GLU A 896 -7.13 6.52 -16.41
CA GLU A 896 -7.15 5.86 -15.10
C GLU A 896 -6.13 6.52 -14.14
N HIS A 897 -6.63 6.93 -12.98
CA HIS A 897 -5.83 7.64 -11.99
C HIS A 897 -6.34 7.38 -10.57
N ARG A 898 -5.46 7.58 -9.59
CA ARG A 898 -5.70 7.13 -8.20
C ARG A 898 -4.90 7.89 -7.13
N LEU A 899 -4.28 9.02 -7.49
CA LEU A 899 -3.62 9.94 -6.54
C LEU A 899 -4.58 11.09 -6.22
N PHE A 900 -4.33 11.81 -5.12
CA PHE A 900 -5.12 12.95 -4.65
C PHE A 900 -6.60 12.62 -4.33
N MET A 901 -6.85 11.36 -3.95
CA MET A 901 -8.12 10.81 -3.49
C MET A 901 -8.24 10.94 -1.98
N ARG A 902 -9.32 11.54 -1.46
CA ARG A 902 -9.56 11.67 -0.02
C ARG A 902 -9.83 10.29 0.62
N ASP A 903 -9.47 10.12 1.90
CA ASP A 903 -9.59 8.81 2.55
C ASP A 903 -11.04 8.31 2.65
N ASN A 904 -12.01 9.17 2.97
CA ASN A 904 -13.45 8.83 2.99
C ASN A 904 -13.94 8.19 1.67
N LEU A 905 -13.32 8.56 0.55
CA LEU A 905 -13.58 7.97 -0.77
C LEU A 905 -12.88 6.60 -0.91
N ASN A 906 -11.65 6.44 -0.43
CA ASN A 906 -10.96 5.14 -0.38
C ASN A 906 -11.62 4.13 0.59
N GLN A 907 -12.14 4.59 1.74
CA GLN A 907 -12.82 3.73 2.71
C GLN A 907 -14.08 3.06 2.12
N LYS A 908 -14.85 3.82 1.33
CA LYS A 908 -16.11 3.37 0.70
C LYS A 908 -15.91 2.72 -0.67
N HIS A 909 -14.97 3.27 -1.46
CA HIS A 909 -14.71 2.90 -2.86
C HIS A 909 -13.21 2.62 -3.09
N PRO A 910 -12.59 1.66 -2.38
CA PRO A 910 -11.16 1.36 -2.50
C PRO A 910 -10.75 0.89 -3.90
N ASP A 911 -11.69 0.44 -4.73
CA ASP A 911 -11.53 0.04 -6.12
C ASP A 911 -11.55 1.20 -7.14
N TYR A 912 -11.91 2.42 -6.74
CA TYR A 912 -12.13 3.53 -7.68
C TYR A 912 -10.83 4.07 -8.30
N GLN A 913 -10.85 4.30 -9.62
CA GLN A 913 -9.69 4.68 -10.45
C GLN A 913 -9.99 5.81 -11.46
N MET A 914 -10.96 6.68 -11.19
CA MET A 914 -11.37 7.81 -12.06
C MET A 914 -11.83 7.45 -13.49
N GLN A 915 -12.01 6.17 -13.80
CA GLN A 915 -12.49 5.71 -15.10
C GLN A 915 -13.97 6.11 -15.28
N VAL A 916 -14.29 6.71 -16.43
CA VAL A 916 -15.65 7.07 -16.85
C VAL A 916 -15.94 6.33 -18.16
N TYR A 917 -17.02 5.55 -18.19
CA TYR A 917 -17.44 4.79 -19.37
C TYR A 917 -18.97 4.70 -19.53
N ASP A 918 -19.74 5.20 -18.56
CA ASP A 918 -21.21 5.25 -18.59
C ASP A 918 -21.74 6.43 -17.75
N VAL A 919 -23.06 6.66 -17.82
CA VAL A 919 -23.74 7.73 -17.08
C VAL A 919 -23.47 7.65 -15.57
N LYS A 920 -23.45 6.45 -14.97
CA LYS A 920 -23.20 6.27 -13.53
C LYS A 920 -21.80 6.72 -13.14
N SER A 921 -20.78 6.29 -13.88
CA SER A 921 -19.40 6.67 -13.63
C SER A 921 -19.14 8.16 -13.90
N ALA A 922 -19.83 8.76 -14.87
CA ALA A 922 -19.77 10.20 -15.14
C ALA A 922 -20.44 11.05 -14.05
N LEU A 923 -21.63 10.65 -13.58
CA LEU A 923 -22.31 11.32 -12.46
C LEU A 923 -21.47 11.25 -11.18
N PHE A 924 -20.89 10.08 -10.87
CA PHE A 924 -19.99 9.90 -9.74
C PHE A 924 -18.70 10.73 -9.86
N ALA A 925 -18.16 10.91 -11.07
CA ALA A 925 -17.05 11.82 -11.32
C ALA A 925 -17.40 13.28 -11.01
N VAL A 926 -18.61 13.75 -11.37
CA VAL A 926 -19.10 15.09 -11.01
C VAL A 926 -19.36 15.21 -9.50
N ASP A 927 -19.92 14.18 -8.84
CA ASP A 927 -20.14 14.19 -7.39
C ASP A 927 -18.82 14.34 -6.61
N VAL A 928 -17.74 13.71 -7.07
CA VAL A 928 -16.40 13.86 -6.46
C VAL A 928 -15.87 15.30 -6.58
N ILE A 929 -16.05 15.96 -7.72
CA ILE A 929 -15.63 17.36 -7.93
C ILE A 929 -16.42 18.30 -6.99
N VAL A 930 -17.74 18.16 -6.93
CA VAL A 930 -18.62 19.00 -6.09
C VAL A 930 -18.40 18.73 -4.60
N GLU A 931 -18.13 17.48 -4.18
CA GLU A 931 -17.72 17.18 -2.80
C GLU A 931 -16.37 17.82 -2.45
N HIS A 932 -15.48 17.97 -3.43
CA HIS A 932 -14.16 18.54 -3.22
C HIS A 932 -14.20 20.05 -2.98
N GLY A 933 -14.76 20.81 -3.92
CA GLY A 933 -14.82 22.28 -3.86
C GLY A 933 -15.79 22.82 -2.81
N GLU A 934 -17.09 22.53 -3.01
CA GLU A 934 -18.19 23.04 -2.19
C GLU A 934 -18.40 22.21 -0.92
N GLY A 935 -18.46 20.88 -1.09
CA GLY A 935 -18.98 19.94 -0.09
C GLY A 935 -20.51 19.81 -0.13
N SER A 936 -21.02 18.60 0.13
CA SER A 936 -22.37 18.24 -0.30
C SER A 936 -23.54 18.96 0.40
N GLN A 937 -23.48 19.16 1.73
CA GLN A 937 -24.52 19.87 2.50
C GLN A 937 -23.92 20.50 3.77
N THR A 938 -24.54 21.54 4.32
CA THR A 938 -24.05 22.27 5.52
C THR A 938 -23.81 21.42 6.77
N GLN A 939 -24.39 20.22 6.86
CA GLN A 939 -24.25 19.28 7.98
C GLN A 939 -23.39 18.05 7.64
N SER A 940 -22.85 17.93 6.44
CA SER A 940 -21.97 16.81 6.09
C SER A 940 -20.54 17.00 6.60
N GLU A 941 -19.88 15.91 6.95
CA GLU A 941 -18.45 15.94 7.29
C GLU A 941 -17.59 16.38 6.10
N THR A 942 -18.07 16.13 4.87
CA THR A 942 -17.38 16.49 3.63
C THR A 942 -17.38 17.99 3.39
N PHE A 943 -18.44 18.69 3.80
CA PHE A 943 -18.48 20.16 3.84
C PHE A 943 -17.45 20.76 4.78
N ALA A 944 -17.19 20.16 5.95
CA ALA A 944 -16.13 20.62 6.85
C ALA A 944 -14.71 20.48 6.25
N LYS A 945 -14.54 19.61 5.25
CA LYS A 945 -13.28 19.33 4.55
C LYS A 945 -13.20 19.93 3.13
N SER A 946 -14.21 20.72 2.71
CA SER A 946 -14.27 21.29 1.37
C SER A 946 -13.30 22.46 1.16
N HIS A 947 -13.04 22.81 -0.11
CA HIS A 947 -12.15 23.93 -0.44
C HIS A 947 -12.69 25.26 0.07
N TYR A 948 -14.00 25.47 0.00
CA TYR A 948 -14.67 26.61 0.62
C TYR A 948 -14.33 26.76 2.11
N GLN A 949 -14.49 25.70 2.92
CA GLN A 949 -14.17 25.79 4.35
C GLN A 949 -12.65 25.91 4.60
N LYS A 950 -11.80 25.24 3.81
CA LYS A 950 -10.34 25.43 3.88
C LYS A 950 -9.96 26.89 3.64
N PHE A 951 -10.42 27.52 2.55
CA PHE A 951 -10.13 28.92 2.26
C PHE A 951 -10.70 29.87 3.31
N ARG A 952 -11.90 29.59 3.83
CA ARG A 952 -12.50 30.34 4.94
C ARG A 952 -11.66 30.28 6.20
N GLN A 953 -11.17 29.10 6.59
CA GLN A 953 -10.27 28.94 7.74
C GLN A 953 -8.96 29.72 7.55
N LEU A 954 -8.37 29.71 6.34
CA LEU A 954 -7.20 30.53 6.04
C LEU A 954 -7.51 32.04 6.12
N ALA A 955 -8.67 32.47 5.63
CA ALA A 955 -9.09 33.87 5.64
C ALA A 955 -9.36 34.38 7.06
N ASP A 956 -10.07 33.59 7.88
CA ASP A 956 -10.33 33.89 9.29
C ASP A 956 -9.01 33.98 10.09
N ALA A 957 -8.09 33.01 9.91
CA ALA A 957 -6.81 33.01 10.60
C ALA A 957 -5.89 34.17 10.16
N LEU A 958 -5.83 34.49 8.86
CA LEU A 958 -5.10 35.65 8.36
C LEU A 958 -5.68 36.97 8.93
N SER A 959 -7.00 37.08 8.97
CA SER A 959 -7.70 38.27 9.49
C SER A 959 -7.49 38.45 11.00
N GLN A 960 -7.55 37.37 11.78
CA GLN A 960 -7.27 37.39 13.21
C GLN A 960 -5.86 37.91 13.51
N GLU A 961 -4.84 37.43 12.82
CA GLU A 961 -3.46 37.90 13.01
C GLU A 961 -3.30 39.38 12.61
N GLN A 962 -3.90 39.79 11.48
CA GLN A 962 -3.91 41.18 11.06
C GLN A 962 -4.60 42.13 12.05
N ILE A 963 -5.59 41.65 12.82
CA ILE A 963 -6.26 42.40 13.88
C ILE A 963 -5.43 42.42 15.17
N CYS A 964 -4.83 41.29 15.56
CA CYS A 964 -4.01 41.15 16.77
C CYS A 964 -2.80 42.09 16.79
N VAL A 965 -2.11 42.26 15.65
CA VAL A 965 -0.96 43.17 15.52
C VAL A 965 -1.34 44.63 15.80
N ASN A 966 -2.54 45.08 15.38
CA ASN A 966 -3.00 46.46 15.58
C ASN A 966 -3.21 46.80 17.06
N ASN A 967 -3.57 45.82 17.90
CA ASN A 967 -3.85 46.03 19.32
C ASN A 967 -2.58 45.98 20.21
N LYS A 968 -1.54 45.24 19.81
CA LYS A 968 -0.31 45.08 20.60
C LYS A 968 0.77 46.14 20.33
N ASN A 969 0.81 46.75 19.14
CA ASN A 969 1.91 47.63 18.71
C ASN A 969 1.51 49.11 18.47
N GLN A 970 1.42 49.90 19.54
CA GLN A 970 1.46 51.37 19.43
C GLN A 970 2.87 51.85 19.08
N SER A 971 3.22 51.74 17.79
CA SER A 971 4.45 52.29 17.21
C SER A 971 4.56 53.80 17.46
N ARG A 972 5.69 54.25 18.03
CA ARG A 972 5.95 55.68 18.33
C ARG A 972 5.89 56.62 17.11
N ASN A 973 5.88 56.08 15.89
CA ASN A 973 5.81 56.84 14.63
C ASN A 973 4.47 56.66 13.87
N GLY A 974 3.42 56.11 14.49
CA GLY A 974 2.03 56.23 14.03
C GLY A 974 1.62 55.45 12.76
N ILE A 975 2.50 54.62 12.19
CA ILE A 975 2.16 53.72 11.08
C ILE A 975 2.28 52.28 11.57
N VAL A 976 1.15 51.56 11.62
CA VAL A 976 1.12 50.11 11.81
C VAL A 976 1.16 49.45 10.43
N LYS A 977 2.09 48.50 10.24
CA LYS A 977 2.27 47.79 8.96
C LYS A 977 1.70 46.39 9.09
N THR A 978 0.50 46.19 8.54
CA THR A 978 -0.22 44.91 8.55
C THR A 978 0.66 43.76 8.05
N TRP A 979 0.63 42.61 8.74
CA TRP A 979 1.32 41.41 8.28
C TRP A 979 0.63 40.81 7.04
N ASN A 980 1.41 40.18 6.17
CA ASN A 980 0.91 39.39 5.04
C ASN A 980 2.04 38.39 4.69
N PRO A 981 1.75 37.09 4.55
CA PRO A 981 2.73 36.02 4.37
C PRO A 981 3.44 36.01 3.00
N SER A 982 2.94 36.71 1.97
CA SER A 982 3.48 36.59 0.61
C SER A 982 4.68 37.48 0.29
N TYR A 983 5.49 37.04 -0.67
CA TYR A 983 6.32 37.91 -1.49
C TYR A 983 5.49 39.04 -2.14
N PRO A 984 6.08 40.22 -2.41
CA PRO A 984 5.40 41.31 -3.09
C PRO A 984 5.39 41.07 -4.61
N SER A 985 4.88 39.93 -5.07
CA SER A 985 4.87 39.55 -6.49
C SER A 985 3.98 40.46 -7.34
N LEU A 986 4.17 40.43 -8.66
CA LEU A 986 3.24 41.05 -9.62
C LEU A 986 1.84 40.41 -9.56
N ARG A 987 0.90 41.05 -10.25
CA ARG A 987 -0.41 40.48 -10.64
C ARG A 987 -0.36 40.24 -12.14
N ASN A 988 -0.82 39.09 -12.63
CA ASN A 988 -0.75 38.72 -14.06
C ASN A 988 0.62 39.07 -14.68
N PRO A 989 1.75 38.52 -14.18
CA PRO A 989 3.05 38.74 -14.80
C PRO A 989 3.05 38.23 -16.25
N SER A 990 3.80 38.88 -17.14
CA SER A 990 3.84 38.52 -18.57
C SER A 990 5.21 38.78 -19.20
N VAL A 991 5.54 38.00 -20.23
CA VAL A 991 6.65 38.30 -21.15
C VAL A 991 6.25 39.31 -22.25
N SER A 992 4.96 39.44 -22.57
CA SER A 992 4.48 40.22 -23.72
C SER A 992 4.15 41.66 -23.36
N TYR A 993 4.62 42.61 -24.16
CA TYR A 993 4.26 44.02 -24.01
C TYR A 993 2.91 44.31 -24.68
N GLN A 994 1.82 44.06 -23.95
CA GLN A 994 0.46 44.46 -24.30
C GLN A 994 -0.24 45.05 -23.06
N ASP A 995 -1.27 45.85 -23.31
CA ASP A 995 -1.72 46.89 -22.38
C ASP A 995 -2.85 46.43 -21.42
N HIS A 996 -3.07 47.26 -20.40
CA HIS A 996 -4.19 47.27 -19.45
C HIS A 996 -4.21 46.15 -18.39
N ASN A 997 -4.23 44.86 -18.74
CA ASN A 997 -4.53 43.76 -17.78
C ASN A 997 -3.35 42.87 -17.33
N SER A 998 -2.13 43.10 -17.82
CA SER A 998 -0.92 42.32 -17.46
C SER A 998 0.27 43.19 -17.06
N ASN A 999 1.16 42.68 -16.20
CA ASN A 999 2.36 43.37 -15.75
C ASN A 999 3.62 42.75 -16.39
N VAL A 1000 4.28 43.50 -17.28
CA VAL A 1000 5.49 43.04 -17.98
C VAL A 1000 6.69 42.93 -17.03
N VAL A 1001 7.41 41.80 -17.07
CA VAL A 1001 8.73 41.65 -16.43
C VAL A 1001 9.82 42.19 -17.35
N THR A 1002 10.61 43.15 -16.88
CA THR A 1002 11.60 43.89 -17.69
C THR A 1002 13.05 43.56 -17.37
N VAL A 1003 13.34 42.87 -16.27
CA VAL A 1003 14.71 42.42 -15.93
C VAL A 1003 15.10 41.23 -16.82
N PRO A 1004 16.19 41.32 -17.63
CA PRO A 1004 16.50 40.29 -18.64
C PRO A 1004 16.72 38.88 -18.08
N GLN A 1005 17.42 38.76 -16.94
CA GLN A 1005 17.67 37.46 -16.31
C GLN A 1005 16.37 36.83 -15.78
N THR A 1006 15.57 37.59 -15.03
CA THR A 1006 14.26 37.16 -14.53
C THR A 1006 13.29 36.80 -15.64
N ARG A 1007 13.33 37.54 -16.75
CA ARG A 1007 12.58 37.23 -17.96
C ARG A 1007 13.01 35.89 -18.57
N MET A 1008 14.31 35.61 -18.66
CA MET A 1008 14.83 34.34 -19.17
C MET A 1008 14.38 33.15 -18.29
N VAL A 1009 14.38 33.29 -16.97
CA VAL A 1009 13.81 32.28 -16.04
C VAL A 1009 12.32 32.06 -16.33
N MET A 1010 11.55 33.11 -16.60
CA MET A 1010 10.13 33.02 -16.91
C MET A 1010 9.84 32.41 -18.30
N GLU A 1011 10.67 32.70 -19.30
CA GLU A 1011 10.60 32.05 -20.62
C GLU A 1011 10.89 30.54 -20.53
N ILE A 1012 11.87 30.14 -19.70
CA ILE A 1012 12.19 28.73 -19.42
C ILE A 1012 11.05 28.05 -18.64
N PHE A 1013 10.44 28.74 -17.66
CA PHE A 1013 9.27 28.24 -16.93
C PHE A 1013 8.09 27.99 -17.88
N ASN A 1014 7.74 28.96 -18.75
CA ASN A 1014 6.63 28.82 -19.68
C ASN A 1014 6.86 27.68 -20.68
N GLU A 1015 8.07 27.54 -21.23
CA GLU A 1015 8.42 26.44 -22.12
C GLU A 1015 8.41 25.07 -21.41
N SER A 1016 8.75 25.02 -20.11
CA SER A 1016 8.57 23.82 -19.29
C SER A 1016 7.09 23.46 -19.13
N TYR A 1017 6.23 24.44 -18.84
CA TYR A 1017 4.77 24.24 -18.78
C TYR A 1017 4.19 23.80 -20.14
N PHE A 1018 4.65 24.38 -21.25
CA PHE A 1018 4.29 23.93 -22.59
C PHE A 1018 4.68 22.47 -22.81
N LEU A 1019 5.92 22.06 -22.47
CA LEU A 1019 6.37 20.67 -22.61
C LEU A 1019 5.56 19.69 -21.76
N MET A 1020 5.18 20.08 -20.54
CA MET A 1020 4.28 19.31 -19.68
C MET A 1020 2.93 19.05 -20.38
N MET A 1021 2.22 20.12 -20.77
CA MET A 1021 0.92 20.00 -21.43
C MET A 1021 1.02 19.30 -22.79
N GLN A 1022 2.12 19.50 -23.52
CA GLN A 1022 2.41 18.83 -24.78
C GLN A 1022 2.55 17.32 -24.61
N LEU A 1023 3.21 16.84 -23.54
CA LEU A 1023 3.33 15.41 -23.25
C LEU A 1023 1.99 14.76 -22.89
N MET A 1024 1.12 15.48 -22.17
CA MET A 1024 -0.26 15.05 -21.92
C MET A 1024 -1.04 14.90 -23.24
N VAL A 1025 -0.98 15.91 -24.12
CA VAL A 1025 -1.61 15.85 -25.45
C VAL A 1025 -1.05 14.69 -26.30
N GLN A 1026 0.27 14.47 -26.32
CA GLN A 1026 0.83 13.30 -27.02
C GLN A 1026 0.32 11.99 -26.43
N HIS A 1027 0.20 11.88 -25.10
CA HIS A 1027 -0.25 10.65 -24.45
C HIS A 1027 -1.69 10.31 -24.81
N PHE A 1028 -2.63 11.21 -24.53
CA PHE A 1028 -4.06 10.93 -24.70
C PHE A 1028 -4.46 10.74 -26.16
N ASN A 1029 -3.81 11.43 -27.11
CA ASN A 1029 -4.12 11.25 -28.54
C ASN A 1029 -3.43 10.01 -29.15
N ALA A 1030 -2.22 9.64 -28.71
CA ALA A 1030 -1.56 8.42 -29.17
C ALA A 1030 -2.09 7.14 -28.50
N ASN A 1031 -2.64 7.25 -27.28
CA ASN A 1031 -3.20 6.12 -26.53
C ASN A 1031 -4.36 6.57 -25.61
N PRO A 1032 -5.56 6.83 -26.17
CA PRO A 1032 -6.75 7.26 -25.41
C PRO A 1032 -7.34 6.19 -24.48
N GLN A 1033 -6.77 4.97 -24.48
CA GLN A 1033 -7.07 3.89 -23.53
C GLN A 1033 -5.86 3.59 -22.63
N GLY A 1034 -4.93 4.54 -22.54
CA GLY A 1034 -3.65 4.39 -21.84
C GLY A 1034 -3.76 4.56 -20.32
N SER A 1035 -3.01 3.71 -19.61
CA SER A 1035 -2.75 3.85 -18.18
C SER A 1035 -1.80 5.02 -17.92
N LEU A 1036 -2.25 6.05 -17.20
CA LEU A 1036 -1.42 7.21 -16.88
C LEU A 1036 -0.15 6.79 -16.12
N ARG A 1037 -0.29 5.90 -15.12
CA ARG A 1037 0.84 5.39 -14.30
C ARG A 1037 1.91 4.69 -15.15
N ARG A 1038 1.52 3.99 -16.23
CA ARG A 1038 2.46 3.27 -17.11
C ARG A 1038 2.95 4.11 -18.28
N SER A 1039 2.42 5.33 -18.45
CA SER A 1039 2.78 6.20 -19.55
C SER A 1039 4.09 6.93 -19.27
N LYS A 1040 5.13 6.58 -20.02
CA LYS A 1040 6.43 7.27 -19.99
C LYS A 1040 6.32 8.78 -20.25
N LEU A 1041 5.30 9.20 -21.01
CA LEU A 1041 5.02 10.62 -21.30
C LEU A 1041 4.39 11.32 -20.09
N MET A 1042 3.46 10.66 -19.38
CA MET A 1042 2.85 11.22 -18.17
C MET A 1042 3.82 11.28 -17.00
N ASN A 1043 4.67 10.25 -16.83
CA ASN A 1043 5.69 10.27 -15.78
C ASN A 1043 6.68 11.43 -16.04
N ALA A 1044 7.16 11.60 -17.28
CA ALA A 1044 7.95 12.76 -17.68
C ALA A 1044 7.20 14.10 -17.48
N SER A 1045 5.89 14.15 -17.72
CA SER A 1045 5.04 15.32 -17.45
C SER A 1045 5.03 15.68 -15.96
N ILE A 1046 4.89 14.69 -15.07
CA ILE A 1046 4.91 14.88 -13.62
C ILE A 1046 6.31 15.34 -13.16
N ASP A 1047 7.38 14.76 -13.70
CA ASP A 1047 8.77 15.16 -13.44
C ASP A 1047 9.05 16.62 -13.83
N ILE A 1048 8.55 17.10 -14.98
CA ILE A 1048 8.65 18.52 -15.37
C ILE A 1048 7.93 19.41 -14.35
N MET A 1049 6.72 19.02 -13.91
CA MET A 1049 5.95 19.79 -12.94
C MET A 1049 6.68 19.93 -11.59
N THR A 1050 7.23 18.83 -11.06
CA THR A 1050 7.84 18.80 -9.72
C THR A 1050 9.28 19.29 -9.70
N GLY A 1051 10.09 18.92 -10.70
CA GLY A 1051 11.52 19.17 -10.73
C GLY A 1051 11.98 20.35 -11.60
N MET A 1052 11.14 20.85 -12.51
CA MET A 1052 11.45 22.03 -13.34
C MET A 1052 10.54 23.21 -13.01
N MET A 1053 9.23 23.07 -13.22
CA MET A 1053 8.28 24.17 -13.04
C MET A 1053 8.28 24.68 -11.60
N ARG A 1054 8.14 23.80 -10.60
CA ARG A 1054 8.09 24.22 -9.20
C ARG A 1054 9.31 25.04 -8.75
N PRO A 1055 10.57 24.58 -8.87
CA PRO A 1055 11.72 25.38 -8.45
C PRO A 1055 11.87 26.67 -9.26
N LEU A 1056 11.57 26.69 -10.56
CA LEU A 1056 11.56 27.91 -11.37
C LEU A 1056 10.46 28.89 -10.93
N GLY A 1057 9.28 28.39 -10.58
CA GLY A 1057 8.13 29.18 -10.10
C GLY A 1057 8.36 29.79 -8.72
N GLU A 1058 8.88 29.01 -7.77
CA GLU A 1058 9.29 29.51 -6.45
C GLU A 1058 10.43 30.53 -6.56
N LEU A 1059 11.43 30.29 -7.43
CA LEU A 1059 12.50 31.24 -7.74
C LEU A 1059 11.97 32.58 -8.28
N LEU A 1060 11.03 32.55 -9.25
CA LEU A 1060 10.47 33.75 -9.87
C LEU A 1060 9.80 34.71 -8.87
N MET A 1061 9.22 34.19 -7.77
CA MET A 1061 8.62 35.01 -6.71
C MET A 1061 9.65 35.80 -5.89
N THR A 1062 10.92 35.41 -5.93
CA THR A 1062 12.03 36.13 -5.27
C THR A 1062 12.72 37.15 -6.18
N LEU A 1063 12.70 36.90 -7.50
CA LEU A 1063 13.43 37.70 -8.49
C LEU A 1063 12.76 39.06 -8.77
N PRO A 1064 13.53 40.13 -9.05
CA PRO A 1064 12.99 41.46 -9.29
C PRO A 1064 12.23 41.55 -10.62
N SER A 1065 10.99 42.05 -10.59
CA SER A 1065 10.19 42.24 -11.82
C SER A 1065 10.70 43.37 -12.72
N GLY A 1066 11.44 44.33 -12.15
CA GLY A 1066 11.76 45.63 -12.74
C GLY A 1066 10.74 46.74 -12.38
N LYS A 1067 9.57 46.39 -11.84
CA LYS A 1067 8.63 47.34 -11.22
C LYS A 1067 9.04 47.60 -9.77
N ARG A 1068 9.11 48.88 -9.37
CA ARG A 1068 9.65 49.30 -8.06
C ARG A 1068 8.92 48.61 -6.90
N GLY A 1069 9.66 47.88 -6.06
CA GLY A 1069 9.11 47.21 -4.89
C GLY A 1069 8.25 45.97 -5.19
N LYS A 1070 8.38 45.39 -6.39
CA LYS A 1070 7.65 44.20 -6.83
C LYS A 1070 8.60 43.11 -7.35
N THR A 1071 8.44 41.89 -6.86
CA THR A 1071 9.07 40.69 -7.44
C THR A 1071 8.24 40.17 -8.62
N ALA A 1072 8.80 39.25 -9.41
CA ALA A 1072 8.11 38.62 -10.53
C ALA A 1072 7.23 37.44 -10.04
N GLY A 1073 6.89 36.54 -10.95
CA GLY A 1073 6.17 35.29 -10.70
C GLY A 1073 5.95 34.56 -12.02
N PRO A 1074 5.56 33.27 -12.01
CA PRO A 1074 5.27 32.51 -13.23
C PRO A 1074 4.06 33.09 -13.98
N SER A 1075 4.17 33.21 -15.31
CA SER A 1075 3.10 33.76 -16.15
C SER A 1075 2.16 32.70 -16.74
N PHE A 1076 2.62 31.45 -16.86
CA PHE A 1076 1.92 30.33 -17.52
C PHE A 1076 1.53 30.60 -18.99
N GLU A 1077 2.02 31.68 -19.62
CA GLU A 1077 1.71 32.03 -21.01
C GLU A 1077 2.33 31.03 -22.00
N ILE A 1078 1.52 30.11 -22.54
CA ILE A 1078 1.90 29.10 -23.53
C ILE A 1078 0.97 29.14 -24.76
N PRO A 1079 1.46 28.73 -25.96
CA PRO A 1079 0.58 28.41 -27.08
C PRO A 1079 -0.18 27.11 -26.79
N THR A 1080 -1.32 26.90 -27.46
CA THR A 1080 -2.07 25.64 -27.37
C THR A 1080 -1.20 24.47 -27.87
N PRO A 1081 -1.00 23.39 -27.08
CA PRO A 1081 -0.27 22.22 -27.54
C PRO A 1081 -1.10 21.39 -28.53
N GLU A 1082 -0.47 20.96 -29.62
CA GLU A 1082 -1.09 20.18 -30.70
C GLU A 1082 -0.53 18.75 -30.74
N TYR A 1083 -1.34 17.78 -31.17
CA TYR A 1083 -0.88 16.39 -31.33
C TYR A 1083 0.08 16.25 -32.52
N ILE A 1084 1.16 15.49 -32.36
CA ILE A 1084 2.12 15.19 -33.45
C ILE A 1084 2.01 13.69 -33.77
N PRO A 1085 1.32 13.27 -34.85
CA PRO A 1085 0.97 11.86 -35.08
C PRO A 1085 2.16 10.92 -35.29
N ASP A 1086 3.27 11.42 -35.84
CA ASP A 1086 4.51 10.64 -35.97
C ASP A 1086 5.30 10.72 -34.66
N SER A 1087 5.36 9.59 -33.93
CA SER A 1087 6.05 9.48 -32.64
C SER A 1087 7.54 9.84 -32.70
N LYS A 1088 8.20 9.58 -33.84
CA LYS A 1088 9.63 9.79 -34.06
C LYS A 1088 9.94 11.25 -34.36
N ILE A 1089 9.01 11.97 -34.99
CA ILE A 1089 9.03 13.44 -35.12
C ILE A 1089 8.68 14.06 -33.76
N ALA A 1090 7.65 13.58 -33.07
CA ALA A 1090 7.23 14.09 -31.77
C ALA A 1090 8.38 14.05 -30.75
N TYR A 1091 9.03 12.89 -30.58
CA TYR A 1091 10.15 12.74 -29.65
C TYR A 1091 11.37 13.57 -30.06
N GLN A 1092 11.66 13.79 -31.35
CA GLN A 1092 12.76 14.70 -31.74
C GLN A 1092 12.42 16.16 -31.43
N THR A 1093 11.20 16.62 -31.71
CA THR A 1093 10.77 17.99 -31.40
C THR A 1093 10.82 18.27 -29.89
N ILE A 1094 10.45 17.27 -29.08
CA ILE A 1094 10.54 17.32 -27.62
C ILE A 1094 12.00 17.34 -27.16
N ALA A 1095 12.85 16.43 -27.64
CA ALA A 1095 14.29 16.40 -27.32
C ALA A 1095 15.00 17.71 -27.70
N ASN A 1096 14.73 18.24 -28.91
CA ASN A 1096 15.26 19.54 -29.35
C ASN A 1096 14.87 20.69 -28.41
N LYS A 1097 13.64 20.71 -27.90
CA LYS A 1097 13.21 21.72 -26.91
C LYS A 1097 13.97 21.57 -25.59
N PHE A 1098 14.15 20.34 -25.09
CA PHE A 1098 14.97 20.09 -23.90
C PHE A 1098 16.44 20.52 -24.08
N GLU A 1099 17.05 20.20 -25.22
CA GLU A 1099 18.42 20.60 -25.56
C GLU A 1099 18.59 22.14 -25.56
N ILE A 1100 17.58 22.87 -26.07
CA ILE A 1100 17.54 24.33 -26.04
C ILE A 1100 17.36 24.86 -24.61
N LEU A 1101 16.50 24.23 -23.79
CA LEU A 1101 16.27 24.67 -22.41
C LEU A 1101 17.49 24.47 -21.52
N ALA A 1102 18.18 23.32 -21.60
CA ALA A 1102 19.45 23.08 -20.90
C ALA A 1102 20.49 24.15 -21.27
N LYS A 1103 20.69 24.41 -22.57
CA LYS A 1103 21.62 25.45 -23.05
C LYS A 1103 21.27 26.85 -22.54
N ARG A 1104 19.98 27.17 -22.34
CA ARG A 1104 19.54 28.46 -21.76
C ARG A 1104 19.62 28.48 -20.23
N SER A 1105 19.46 27.35 -19.54
CA SER A 1105 19.54 27.31 -18.07
C SER A 1105 20.97 27.40 -17.55
N TYR A 1106 21.94 26.73 -18.18
CA TYR A 1106 23.37 26.91 -17.86
C TYR A 1106 23.90 28.33 -18.17
N GLN A 1107 23.19 29.12 -18.98
CA GLN A 1107 23.48 30.55 -19.21
C GLN A 1107 22.87 31.47 -18.14
N CYS A 1108 22.23 30.91 -17.10
CA CYS A 1108 21.44 31.65 -16.12
C CYS A 1108 21.83 31.27 -14.69
N GLU A 1109 22.87 31.90 -14.13
CA GLU A 1109 23.46 31.63 -12.80
C GLU A 1109 22.49 31.58 -11.60
N VAL A 1110 21.26 32.07 -11.75
CA VAL A 1110 20.21 32.01 -10.70
C VAL A 1110 19.31 30.77 -10.77
N ILE A 1111 19.41 29.93 -11.82
CA ILE A 1111 18.66 28.68 -11.94
C ILE A 1111 19.44 27.57 -11.21
N PRO A 1112 18.81 26.77 -10.32
CA PRO A 1112 19.49 25.67 -9.64
C PRO A 1112 20.02 24.62 -10.63
N GLU A 1113 21.24 24.13 -10.38
CA GLU A 1113 21.95 23.17 -11.25
C GLU A 1113 21.13 21.91 -11.56
N ALA A 1114 20.41 21.38 -10.55
CA ALA A 1114 19.53 20.21 -10.71
C ALA A 1114 18.42 20.39 -11.76
N VAL A 1115 17.94 21.63 -12.00
CA VAL A 1115 16.96 21.91 -13.07
C VAL A 1115 17.60 21.76 -14.45
N SER A 1116 18.87 22.16 -14.59
CA SER A 1116 19.66 21.96 -15.81
C SER A 1116 19.99 20.49 -16.03
N GLU A 1117 20.45 19.77 -14.99
CA GLU A 1117 20.66 18.31 -15.02
C GLU A 1117 19.40 17.56 -15.51
N MET A 1118 18.21 18.00 -15.08
CA MET A 1118 16.95 17.43 -15.53
C MET A 1118 16.62 17.73 -17.00
N PHE A 1119 16.93 18.92 -17.53
CA PHE A 1119 16.74 19.18 -18.96
C PHE A 1119 17.65 18.28 -19.83
N ASP A 1120 18.90 18.08 -19.42
CA ASP A 1120 19.83 17.14 -20.10
C ASP A 1120 19.32 15.69 -20.03
N PHE A 1121 18.82 15.25 -18.87
CA PHE A 1121 18.23 13.93 -18.69
C PHE A 1121 17.07 13.69 -19.68
N TYR A 1122 16.14 14.63 -19.81
CA TYR A 1122 15.01 14.47 -20.74
C TYR A 1122 15.39 14.59 -22.21
N CYS A 1123 16.40 15.38 -22.56
CA CYS A 1123 16.95 15.36 -23.92
C CYS A 1123 17.39 13.94 -24.30
N ASN A 1124 18.26 13.32 -23.49
CA ASN A 1124 18.76 11.96 -23.72
C ASN A 1124 17.63 10.91 -23.72
N PHE A 1125 16.68 11.02 -22.78
CA PHE A 1125 15.53 10.10 -22.67
C PHE A 1125 14.64 10.11 -23.93
N PHE A 1126 14.37 11.27 -24.51
CA PHE A 1126 13.54 11.36 -25.72
C PHE A 1126 14.31 10.97 -26.99
N GLU A 1127 15.63 11.18 -27.06
CA GLU A 1127 16.46 10.59 -28.12
C GLU A 1127 16.51 9.06 -28.03
N GLU A 1128 16.62 8.49 -26.84
CA GLU A 1128 16.50 7.05 -26.61
C GLU A 1128 15.15 6.50 -27.08
N LEU A 1129 14.03 7.12 -26.67
CA LEU A 1129 12.70 6.70 -27.12
C LEU A 1129 12.56 6.77 -28.64
N ARG A 1130 13.08 7.82 -29.28
CA ARG A 1130 13.13 7.96 -30.74
C ARG A 1130 13.94 6.85 -31.41
N SER A 1131 15.07 6.46 -30.86
CA SER A 1131 15.93 5.38 -31.40
C SER A 1131 15.29 3.99 -31.34
N LYS A 1132 14.38 3.78 -30.38
CA LYS A 1132 13.68 2.51 -30.12
C LYS A 1132 12.41 2.32 -30.98
N GLN A 1133 12.01 3.33 -31.75
CA GLN A 1133 10.94 3.26 -32.76
C GLN A 1133 11.53 2.81 -34.13
N LYS A 1134 11.81 1.51 -34.26
CA LYS A 1134 12.34 0.87 -35.48
C LYS A 1134 11.29 0.05 -36.21
#